data_AF-A0A1W1Z8P5-F1
#
_entry.id   AF-A0A1W1Z8P5-F1
#
_cell.length_a   1.000
_cell.length_b   1.000
_cell.length_c   1.000
_cell.angle_alpha   90.00
_cell.angle_beta   90.00
_cell.angle_gamma   90.00
#
_symmetry.space_group_name_H-M   'P 1'
#
loop_
_entity.id
_entity.type
_entity.pdbx_description
1 polymer ?
#
loop_
_entity_poly.entity_id
_entity_poly.type
_entity_poly.pdbx_seq_one_letter_code
_entity_poly.pdbx_strand_id
1 'polypeptide(L)'
;MEREPNNQGRRAASRATKLRRRKSRMNFILLAGFIAVLILLVLITPKEPNYRATYSAATESGLVEGEENEVVGAYNGLVISEVMSANKAAVTDENGKYGDWVEIWNSSDRRMKLEGIGLSDKGDRIRFLFPKINLEPGGRVVVFCDKTNQASPNSTFHAKFGLSSTGETVFLFDQNGYLIDSCKYPIMGSDESYALTDEGFQKVSWYSPGFENTEEGNRLYRESVSVADGSIIINEIMADPVTGIRDDDDELCDWVELYNTTGRDISLSGLGLSDNEGKPLKWRFPDDAVIQAHGYYLVFCTGKDRMDTARKNVPHTNFRISAERETIILTDSKGHVLDRVMIDNLPLDCSWGRNENGQMQVFQVPTPTLSNNQTGFNQMDFNLRAMNKTGVYISEVLASNDTIVAYPNAAKSDWIEIYNSSSNSVDISGWGLSDRLDHGRKWQFPQGTVIGAGEYKVVMCDRMTDRNSAAEPHAAFKVGKQKMETITLTDPTGRVLDKVNLPEMRTDVSYGRTLGIAGLFYYDTPTPFQANGEGFTGYAEMPSFTTEPGLYDGVTYVQFNIPEGTQVFYTTDSSVPTQNSNPYTGERLELRDITVLRARAFAGGNMKPSDVLTGTFFINKFHSLPVVSIVSDPDNLWNENTGMLTAGNNVDKSKGIPFKNTIYRAMKKQGARYECHVELYDDSGNNLISQDAEFSLMGQYSLDMPQKSMKFRAKSKYGNKTFAAKLFPDRKFTEYKGFVLRNSGNDCVWTRLLDGLQSRLMDDTGCTVAHQAWKPYVVYLDGMYWGHMNLRERADRYMIAQQDGLPLEEADNMDLLEASGKANYGSNKEFKAMIKKIKAGNPAKNPEDLQYILDNVDVDNLFEYMAYEMFFGNSDIGNTRFYRYKTEGSKWRWVLYDLDYGLFSSSFNSPKSFTNPKGMGDQKIDNTIFRALLSVPEYKDKYLTIYGNLFKQLTTDFMMYRLEKLVDLIKPEMSMHFDKWGELNDKAIIAELPVTSDGAYRYWENRINRLRNTLKKRPNLLWEMNQNVFNLTNAEMEKYFGPRPEMPPDAI
;
A
#
# COMPACT_ATOMS: atom_id res chain seq x y z
N MET A 1 -34.47 -15.84 -65.92
CA MET A 1 -34.06 -14.48 -65.53
C MET A 1 -32.79 -14.65 -64.69
N GLU A 2 -31.63 -14.65 -65.33
CA GLU A 2 -30.84 -13.47 -65.74
C GLU A 2 -30.04 -12.84 -64.59
N ARG A 3 -28.71 -13.08 -64.65
CA ARG A 3 -27.55 -12.17 -64.46
C ARG A 3 -26.48 -12.60 -63.44
N GLU A 4 -25.34 -13.00 -64.02
CA GLU A 4 -23.95 -12.82 -63.58
C GLU A 4 -23.59 -11.34 -63.24
N PRO A 5 -22.35 -10.93 -62.78
CA PRO A 5 -21.07 -11.68 -62.55
C PRO A 5 -20.19 -11.27 -61.32
N ASN A 6 -19.03 -11.97 -61.18
CA ASN A 6 -17.66 -11.50 -60.80
C ASN A 6 -17.32 -11.10 -59.32
N ASN A 7 -16.13 -11.37 -58.73
CA ASN A 7 -14.85 -11.92 -59.19
C ASN A 7 -13.92 -12.34 -57.99
N GLN A 8 -12.91 -13.18 -58.28
CA GLN A 8 -11.67 -13.51 -57.50
C GLN A 8 -11.80 -14.39 -56.23
N GLY A 9 -11.03 -15.46 -56.00
CA GLY A 9 -9.82 -15.96 -56.65
C GLY A 9 -9.50 -17.43 -56.31
N ARG A 10 -8.72 -18.03 -57.20
CA ARG A 10 -8.38 -19.45 -57.34
C ARG A 10 -7.10 -19.85 -56.58
N ARG A 11 -7.03 -21.14 -56.22
CA ARG A 11 -5.87 -22.08 -56.28
C ARG A 11 -4.55 -21.67 -55.60
N ALA A 12 -4.09 -22.49 -54.65
CA ALA A 12 -2.99 -23.44 -54.86
C ALA A 12 -2.49 -24.04 -53.53
N ALA A 13 -2.76 -25.32 -53.30
CA ALA A 13 -2.03 -26.13 -52.34
C ALA A 13 -0.57 -26.31 -52.84
N SER A 14 0.38 -25.55 -52.30
CA SER A 14 1.80 -25.69 -52.65
C SER A 14 2.73 -24.97 -51.66
N ARG A 15 3.32 -25.73 -50.71
CA ARG A 15 4.77 -25.70 -50.41
C ARG A 15 5.19 -26.68 -49.32
N ALA A 16 4.34 -26.97 -48.34
CA ALA A 16 4.70 -27.78 -47.18
C ALA A 16 4.90 -29.28 -47.50
N THR A 17 4.10 -29.85 -48.40
CA THR A 17 4.13 -31.31 -48.69
C THR A 17 5.23 -31.71 -49.69
N LYS A 18 5.76 -30.78 -50.50
CA LYS A 18 6.84 -31.05 -51.46
C LYS A 18 8.25 -30.96 -50.85
N LEU A 19 8.44 -30.22 -49.75
CA LEU A 19 9.72 -30.12 -49.05
C LEU A 19 10.03 -31.36 -48.19
N ARG A 20 8.99 -32.02 -47.65
CA ARG A 20 9.15 -33.21 -46.80
C ARG A 20 9.59 -34.47 -47.58
N ARG A 21 9.20 -34.60 -48.86
CA ARG A 21 9.64 -35.71 -49.75
C ARG A 21 11.03 -35.51 -50.36
N ARG A 22 11.56 -34.28 -50.45
CA ARG A 22 12.90 -34.01 -50.99
C ARG A 22 14.02 -34.23 -49.94
N LYS A 23 13.72 -34.01 -48.65
CA LYS A 23 14.66 -34.25 -47.53
C LYS A 23 14.90 -35.74 -47.25
N SER A 24 13.88 -36.60 -47.43
CA SER A 24 13.98 -38.06 -47.23
C SER A 24 14.83 -38.77 -48.30
N ARG A 25 14.80 -38.32 -49.57
CA ARG A 25 15.61 -38.91 -50.65
C ARG A 25 17.10 -38.50 -50.61
N MET A 26 17.41 -37.35 -50.02
CA MET A 26 18.78 -36.85 -49.88
C MET A 26 19.53 -37.53 -48.74
N ASN A 27 18.83 -37.85 -47.64
CA ASN A 27 19.40 -38.59 -46.50
C ASN A 27 19.73 -40.05 -46.85
N PHE A 28 19.02 -40.68 -47.79
CA PHE A 28 19.28 -42.07 -48.21
C PHE A 28 20.54 -42.20 -49.09
N ILE A 29 20.85 -41.19 -49.91
CA ILE A 29 22.04 -41.16 -50.77
C ILE A 29 23.29 -40.81 -49.95
N LEU A 30 23.17 -39.94 -48.94
CA LEU A 30 24.25 -39.65 -47.98
C LEU A 30 24.58 -40.85 -47.08
N LEU A 31 23.56 -41.62 -46.66
CA LEU A 31 23.75 -42.83 -45.85
C LEU A 31 24.43 -43.98 -46.64
N ALA A 32 24.08 -44.14 -47.92
CA ALA A 32 24.72 -45.14 -48.79
C ALA A 32 26.18 -44.77 -49.13
N GLY A 33 26.50 -43.48 -49.30
CA GLY A 33 27.87 -43.00 -49.50
C GLY A 33 28.76 -43.20 -48.26
N PHE A 34 28.21 -43.03 -47.06
CA PHE A 34 28.94 -43.23 -45.80
C PHE A 34 29.29 -44.71 -45.55
N ILE A 35 28.39 -45.63 -45.93
CA ILE A 35 28.62 -47.08 -45.80
C ILE A 35 29.69 -47.57 -46.77
N ALA A 36 29.75 -47.04 -48.00
CA ALA A 36 30.78 -47.40 -48.98
C ALA A 36 32.19 -46.93 -48.57
N VAL A 37 32.30 -45.77 -47.91
CA VAL A 37 33.56 -45.25 -47.38
C VAL A 37 34.02 -46.02 -46.13
N LEU A 38 33.09 -46.46 -45.27
CA LEU A 38 33.42 -47.34 -44.12
C LEU A 38 33.95 -48.71 -44.55
N ILE A 39 33.39 -49.31 -45.61
CA ILE A 39 33.85 -50.61 -46.13
C ILE A 39 35.25 -50.50 -46.76
N LEU A 40 35.55 -49.37 -47.40
CA LEU A 40 36.90 -49.10 -47.94
C LEU A 40 37.93 -48.87 -46.81
N LEU A 41 37.57 -48.17 -45.72
CA LEU A 41 38.47 -47.94 -44.58
C LEU A 41 38.80 -49.21 -43.78
N VAL A 42 37.90 -50.20 -43.76
CA VAL A 42 38.13 -51.52 -43.13
C VAL A 42 39.04 -52.42 -43.98
N LEU A 43 39.15 -52.19 -45.30
CA LEU A 43 39.98 -52.99 -46.20
C LEU A 43 41.43 -52.49 -46.33
N ILE A 44 41.73 -51.24 -45.95
CA ILE A 44 43.05 -50.60 -46.16
C ILE A 44 43.75 -50.25 -44.84
N THR A 45 43.16 -50.58 -43.68
CA THR A 45 43.81 -50.40 -42.37
C THR A 45 44.79 -51.55 -42.11
N PRO A 46 46.08 -51.28 -41.83
CA PRO A 46 47.04 -52.32 -41.48
C PRO A 46 46.56 -53.01 -40.20
N LYS A 47 46.42 -54.34 -40.24
CA LYS A 47 46.12 -55.15 -39.05
C LYS A 47 47.31 -55.06 -38.10
N GLU A 48 47.11 -54.41 -36.96
CA GLU A 48 48.03 -54.48 -35.83
C GLU A 48 48.21 -55.94 -35.37
N PRO A 49 49.40 -56.32 -34.88
CA PRO A 49 49.65 -57.66 -34.38
C PRO A 49 48.75 -57.95 -33.17
N ASN A 50 47.90 -58.97 -33.31
CA ASN A 50 47.14 -59.53 -32.18
C ASN A 50 48.12 -60.31 -31.29
N TYR A 51 48.51 -59.75 -30.15
CA TYR A 51 49.12 -60.52 -29.06
C TYR A 51 48.03 -61.43 -28.47
N ARG A 52 48.08 -62.73 -28.81
CA ARG A 52 47.24 -63.75 -28.17
C ARG A 52 47.79 -63.98 -26.76
N ALA A 53 47.00 -63.66 -25.73
CA ALA A 53 47.30 -64.07 -24.36
C ALA A 53 47.22 -65.60 -24.28
N THR A 54 48.24 -66.25 -23.74
CA THR A 54 48.23 -67.71 -23.53
C THR A 54 47.67 -68.00 -22.14
N TYR A 55 46.38 -68.33 -22.09
CA TYR A 55 45.74 -68.84 -20.87
C TYR A 55 46.16 -70.31 -20.67
N SER A 56 47.11 -70.60 -19.79
CA SER A 56 47.31 -71.97 -19.32
C SER A 56 46.30 -72.25 -18.20
N ALA A 57 45.27 -73.04 -18.50
CA ALA A 57 44.34 -73.58 -17.51
C ALA A 57 45.08 -74.56 -16.57
N ALA A 58 45.78 -74.03 -15.58
CA ALA A 58 46.30 -74.77 -14.44
C ALA A 58 46.51 -73.79 -13.28
N THR A 59 45.47 -73.57 -12.47
CA THR A 59 45.49 -73.29 -11.01
C THR A 59 44.13 -72.77 -10.57
N GLU A 60 43.17 -73.68 -10.36
CA GLU A 60 41.88 -73.36 -9.72
C GLU A 60 41.99 -73.20 -8.19
N SER A 61 43.21 -73.08 -7.63
CA SER A 61 43.43 -73.01 -6.18
C SER A 61 44.48 -72.00 -5.69
N GLY A 62 45.05 -71.14 -6.54
CA GLY A 62 45.86 -69.99 -6.07
C GLY A 62 47.04 -70.31 -5.15
N LEU A 63 47.51 -71.56 -5.10
CA LEU A 63 48.69 -71.99 -4.35
C LEU A 63 49.49 -72.93 -5.24
N VAL A 64 50.69 -72.49 -5.64
CA VAL A 64 51.75 -73.38 -6.10
C VAL A 64 52.34 -73.96 -4.83
N GLU A 65 51.92 -75.17 -4.43
CA GLU A 65 52.71 -75.96 -3.47
C GLU A 65 54.00 -76.35 -4.16
N GLY A 66 55.09 -75.72 -3.72
CA GLY A 66 56.42 -75.94 -4.26
C GLY A 66 57.04 -77.23 -3.75
N GLU A 67 57.75 -77.91 -4.65
CA GLU A 67 59.14 -78.26 -4.37
C GLU A 67 60.01 -77.49 -5.37
N GLU A 68 61.00 -76.76 -4.82
CA GLU A 68 62.09 -76.03 -5.49
C GLU A 68 61.75 -74.72 -6.25
N ASN A 69 62.27 -73.61 -5.69
CA ASN A 69 62.52 -72.29 -6.30
C ASN A 69 61.28 -71.46 -6.75
N GLU A 70 60.65 -70.77 -5.79
CA GLU A 70 59.67 -69.72 -6.04
C GLU A 70 60.25 -68.55 -6.87
N VAL A 71 59.71 -68.38 -8.08
CA VAL A 71 59.86 -67.15 -8.86
C VAL A 71 58.78 -66.17 -8.38
N VAL A 72 59.15 -65.20 -7.54
CA VAL A 72 58.31 -64.03 -7.26
C VAL A 72 58.16 -63.25 -8.58
N GLY A 73 56.98 -63.33 -9.20
CA GLY A 73 56.71 -62.64 -10.47
C GLY A 73 56.94 -61.12 -10.37
N ALA A 74 57.50 -60.51 -11.42
CA ALA A 74 57.87 -59.09 -11.45
C ALA A 74 56.72 -58.12 -11.08
N TYR A 75 55.46 -58.57 -11.23
CA TYR A 75 54.23 -57.81 -10.99
C TYR A 75 53.45 -58.22 -9.74
N ASN A 76 54.05 -59.06 -8.86
CA ASN A 76 53.43 -59.40 -7.58
C ASN A 76 53.11 -58.13 -6.77
N GLY A 77 51.82 -57.89 -6.50
CA GLY A 77 51.28 -56.68 -5.86
C GLY A 77 50.53 -55.71 -6.80
N LEU A 78 50.49 -55.95 -8.12
CA LEU A 78 49.64 -55.19 -9.04
C LEU A 78 48.26 -55.82 -9.13
N VAL A 79 47.24 -55.13 -8.63
CA VAL A 79 45.89 -55.69 -8.50
C VAL A 79 44.84 -54.76 -9.09
N ILE A 80 43.77 -55.33 -9.64
CA ILE A 80 42.52 -54.62 -9.85
C ILE A 80 41.94 -54.37 -8.46
N SER A 81 41.58 -53.13 -8.16
CA SER A 81 41.16 -52.77 -6.81
C SER A 81 39.73 -52.24 -6.75
N GLU A 82 39.23 -51.62 -7.81
CA GLU A 82 37.87 -51.06 -7.81
C GLU A 82 37.28 -51.14 -9.22
N VAL A 83 36.00 -51.51 -9.34
CA VAL A 83 35.29 -51.62 -10.63
C VAL A 83 33.91 -50.99 -10.52
N MET A 84 33.59 -50.07 -11.43
CA MET A 84 32.26 -49.51 -11.59
C MET A 84 31.75 -49.73 -13.01
N SER A 85 30.84 -50.68 -13.18
CA SER A 85 30.30 -51.10 -14.48
C SER A 85 28.97 -50.45 -14.87
N ALA A 86 28.52 -49.44 -14.12
CA ALA A 86 27.27 -48.72 -14.35
C ALA A 86 27.34 -47.28 -13.80
N ASN A 87 28.27 -46.48 -14.30
CA ASN A 87 28.45 -45.10 -13.85
C ASN A 87 27.40 -44.17 -14.47
N LYS A 88 26.60 -43.49 -13.64
CA LYS A 88 25.54 -42.55 -14.07
C LYS A 88 25.75 -41.14 -13.53
N ALA A 89 26.30 -41.03 -12.32
CA ALA A 89 26.53 -39.77 -11.64
C ALA A 89 27.79 -39.78 -10.74
N ALA A 90 28.49 -40.92 -10.60
CA ALA A 90 29.53 -41.07 -9.59
C ALA A 90 30.83 -40.31 -9.92
N VAL A 91 31.44 -40.65 -11.07
CA VAL A 91 32.79 -40.21 -11.46
C VAL A 91 32.77 -39.75 -12.92
N THR A 92 33.19 -38.53 -13.23
CA THR A 92 33.27 -38.09 -14.63
C THR A 92 34.67 -38.25 -15.20
N ASP A 93 34.76 -38.48 -16.51
CA ASP A 93 35.99 -38.25 -17.27
C ASP A 93 36.30 -36.74 -17.40
N GLU A 94 37.40 -36.41 -18.07
CA GLU A 94 37.83 -35.03 -18.34
C GLU A 94 36.83 -34.21 -19.19
N ASN A 95 35.84 -34.87 -19.79
CA ASN A 95 34.80 -34.25 -20.62
C ASN A 95 33.44 -34.20 -19.89
N GLY A 96 33.39 -34.56 -18.60
CA GLY A 96 32.16 -34.58 -17.82
C GLY A 96 31.23 -35.76 -18.12
N LYS A 97 31.72 -36.82 -18.77
CA LYS A 97 30.92 -38.02 -19.10
C LYS A 97 31.11 -39.11 -18.05
N TYR A 98 30.03 -39.83 -17.77
CA TYR A 98 30.00 -40.95 -16.83
C TYR A 98 30.28 -42.28 -17.56
N GLY A 99 31.54 -42.53 -17.90
CA GLY A 99 31.99 -43.82 -18.42
C GLY A 99 32.16 -44.85 -17.30
N ASP A 100 31.93 -46.14 -17.60
CA ASP A 100 32.33 -47.23 -16.69
C ASP A 100 33.85 -47.14 -16.44
N TRP A 101 34.37 -47.66 -15.34
CA TRP A 101 35.79 -47.56 -15.05
C TRP A 101 36.32 -48.69 -14.17
N VAL A 102 37.64 -48.89 -14.24
CA VAL A 102 38.41 -49.84 -13.44
C VAL A 102 39.60 -49.11 -12.83
N GLU A 103 39.88 -49.39 -11.57
CA GLU A 103 41.09 -48.94 -10.88
C GLU A 103 42.09 -50.07 -10.68
N ILE A 104 43.36 -49.76 -10.92
CA ILE A 104 44.50 -50.63 -10.65
C ILE A 104 45.34 -50.02 -9.53
N TRP A 105 45.73 -50.85 -8.58
CA TRP A 105 46.50 -50.47 -7.41
C TRP A 105 47.83 -51.23 -7.37
N ASN A 106 48.91 -50.51 -7.06
CA ASN A 106 50.17 -51.11 -6.66
C ASN A 106 50.20 -51.30 -5.14
N SER A 107 49.82 -52.49 -4.68
CA SER A 107 49.85 -52.91 -3.28
C SER A 107 51.23 -53.31 -2.77
N SER A 108 52.27 -53.29 -3.62
CA SER A 108 53.63 -53.60 -3.22
C SER A 108 54.39 -52.39 -2.64
N ASP A 109 55.53 -52.65 -2.04
CA ASP A 109 56.49 -51.65 -1.53
C ASP A 109 57.47 -51.13 -2.59
N ARG A 110 57.35 -51.57 -3.85
CA ARG A 110 58.23 -51.17 -4.96
C ARG A 110 57.48 -50.47 -6.08
N ARG A 111 58.16 -49.55 -6.77
CA ARG A 111 57.65 -48.90 -7.98
C ARG A 111 57.46 -49.94 -9.09
N MET A 112 56.29 -49.91 -9.74
CA MET A 112 55.95 -50.78 -10.87
C MET A 112 55.94 -50.01 -12.18
N LYS A 113 56.50 -50.62 -13.24
CA LYS A 113 56.43 -50.09 -14.61
C LYS A 113 55.23 -50.71 -15.30
N LEU A 114 54.30 -49.90 -15.78
CA LEU A 114 53.10 -50.39 -16.47
C LEU A 114 53.25 -50.45 -17.99
N GLU A 115 54.39 -50.04 -18.54
CA GLU A 115 54.64 -50.12 -19.99
C GLU A 115 54.40 -51.54 -20.51
N GLY A 116 53.44 -51.69 -21.44
CA GLY A 116 53.09 -52.97 -22.04
C GLY A 116 52.16 -53.87 -21.21
N ILE A 117 51.75 -53.45 -20.02
CA ILE A 117 50.71 -54.14 -19.23
C ILE A 117 49.36 -54.00 -19.92
N GLY A 118 48.63 -55.11 -20.03
CA GLY A 118 47.38 -55.20 -20.77
C GLY A 118 46.15 -55.27 -19.86
N LEU A 119 45.13 -54.46 -20.11
CA LEU A 119 43.81 -54.53 -19.47
C LEU A 119 42.76 -55.04 -20.48
N SER A 120 41.81 -55.87 -20.04
CA SER A 120 40.77 -56.43 -20.93
C SER A 120 39.51 -56.90 -20.20
N ASP A 121 38.35 -56.85 -20.88
CA ASP A 121 37.11 -57.56 -20.52
C ASP A 121 37.06 -59.00 -21.09
N LYS A 122 38.18 -59.49 -21.67
CA LYS A 122 38.30 -60.82 -22.29
C LYS A 122 39.59 -61.52 -21.85
N GLY A 123 39.46 -62.77 -21.44
CA GLY A 123 40.59 -63.60 -20.99
C GLY A 123 41.55 -64.07 -22.10
N ASP A 124 41.17 -63.89 -23.37
CA ASP A 124 41.92 -64.43 -24.53
C ASP A 124 42.70 -63.36 -25.33
N ARG A 125 42.55 -62.07 -25.00
CA ARG A 125 43.17 -60.96 -25.72
C ARG A 125 43.29 -59.71 -24.86
N ILE A 126 44.33 -58.91 -25.11
CA ILE A 126 44.51 -57.60 -24.49
C ILE A 126 43.72 -56.55 -25.28
N ARG A 127 43.01 -55.65 -24.58
CA ARG A 127 42.19 -54.60 -25.20
C ARG A 127 42.53 -53.19 -24.76
N PHE A 128 43.44 -52.99 -23.83
CA PHE A 128 44.05 -51.70 -23.53
C PHE A 128 45.48 -51.96 -23.11
N LEU A 129 46.43 -51.18 -23.59
CA LEU A 129 47.84 -51.27 -23.20
C LEU A 129 48.20 -50.00 -22.47
N PHE A 130 48.74 -50.14 -21.27
CA PHE A 130 49.27 -49.00 -20.55
C PHE A 130 50.49 -48.42 -21.29
N PRO A 131 50.56 -47.08 -21.40
CA PRO A 131 51.76 -46.45 -21.93
C PRO A 131 52.89 -46.51 -20.91
N LYS A 132 54.03 -45.91 -21.27
CA LYS A 132 55.18 -45.83 -20.39
C LYS A 132 54.93 -44.93 -19.17
N ILE A 133 54.33 -45.51 -18.14
CA ILE A 133 54.09 -44.89 -16.83
C ILE A 133 54.67 -45.75 -15.71
N ASN A 134 55.01 -45.08 -14.60
CA ASN A 134 55.39 -45.73 -13.35
C ASN A 134 54.25 -45.55 -12.35
N LEU A 135 53.89 -46.62 -11.65
CA LEU A 135 52.99 -46.60 -10.52
C LEU A 135 53.82 -46.80 -9.24
N GLU A 136 53.94 -45.76 -8.42
CA GLU A 136 54.69 -45.80 -7.15
C GLU A 136 54.10 -46.82 -6.16
N PRO A 137 54.84 -47.22 -5.10
CA PRO A 137 54.25 -47.97 -3.99
C PRO A 137 52.99 -47.28 -3.46
N GLY A 138 51.88 -48.01 -3.35
CA GLY A 138 50.58 -47.46 -2.96
C GLY A 138 49.83 -46.68 -4.05
N GLY A 139 50.46 -46.43 -5.21
CA GLY A 139 49.87 -45.67 -6.31
C GLY A 139 48.67 -46.38 -6.93
N ARG A 140 47.68 -45.58 -7.35
CA ARG A 140 46.44 -46.03 -8.00
C ARG A 140 46.25 -45.34 -9.34
N VAL A 141 45.65 -46.03 -10.30
CA VAL A 141 45.37 -45.49 -11.63
C VAL A 141 43.99 -45.94 -12.11
N VAL A 142 43.20 -45.00 -12.61
CA VAL A 142 41.85 -45.24 -13.12
C VAL A 142 41.87 -45.29 -14.65
N VAL A 143 41.15 -46.25 -15.22
CA VAL A 143 40.92 -46.40 -16.66
C VAL A 143 39.43 -46.43 -16.94
N PHE A 144 38.94 -45.45 -17.69
CA PHE A 144 37.55 -45.42 -18.16
C PHE A 144 37.33 -46.44 -19.28
N CYS A 145 36.39 -47.34 -19.10
CA CYS A 145 35.94 -48.33 -20.06
C CYS A 145 34.76 -47.76 -20.87
N ASP A 146 35.02 -46.82 -21.78
CA ASP A 146 33.99 -46.07 -22.51
C ASP A 146 34.03 -46.25 -24.04
N LYS A 147 34.89 -47.15 -24.53
CA LYS A 147 35.09 -47.48 -25.95
C LYS A 147 35.84 -46.42 -26.78
N THR A 148 36.58 -45.50 -26.15
CA THR A 148 37.28 -44.40 -26.88
C THR A 148 38.80 -44.56 -27.07
N ASN A 149 39.46 -45.42 -26.30
CA ASN A 149 40.90 -45.76 -26.40
C ASN A 149 41.89 -44.58 -26.34
N GLN A 150 42.33 -44.21 -25.14
CA GLN A 150 43.32 -43.17 -24.87
C GLN A 150 44.38 -43.69 -23.91
N ALA A 151 45.63 -43.81 -24.40
CA ALA A 151 46.76 -44.38 -23.68
C ALA A 151 47.98 -43.45 -23.73
N SER A 152 47.83 -42.18 -23.37
CA SER A 152 48.95 -41.21 -23.30
C SER A 152 49.36 -40.98 -21.84
N PRO A 153 50.68 -40.95 -21.50
CA PRO A 153 51.15 -40.84 -20.11
C PRO A 153 50.63 -39.65 -19.28
N ASN A 154 50.16 -38.58 -19.94
CA ASN A 154 49.73 -37.33 -19.30
C ASN A 154 48.23 -37.06 -19.48
N SER A 155 47.44 -38.07 -19.83
CA SER A 155 46.00 -37.95 -20.03
C SER A 155 45.24 -38.96 -19.18
N THR A 156 43.95 -38.73 -18.93
CA THR A 156 43.04 -39.77 -18.46
C THR A 156 43.13 -40.99 -19.38
N PHE A 157 43.08 -42.19 -18.82
CA PHE A 157 43.12 -43.42 -19.61
C PHE A 157 41.73 -43.89 -20.00
N HIS A 158 41.56 -44.24 -21.27
CA HIS A 158 40.32 -44.79 -21.79
C HIS A 158 40.58 -46.11 -22.51
N ALA A 159 39.78 -47.13 -22.26
CA ALA A 159 39.88 -48.44 -22.89
C ALA A 159 38.86 -48.60 -24.04
N LYS A 160 39.22 -49.35 -25.09
CA LYS A 160 38.34 -49.67 -26.25
C LYS A 160 37.24 -50.70 -25.94
N PHE A 161 36.80 -50.80 -24.69
CA PHE A 161 35.71 -51.67 -24.26
C PHE A 161 34.89 -50.98 -23.17
N GLY A 162 33.67 -51.46 -22.95
CA GLY A 162 32.85 -51.06 -21.80
C GLY A 162 32.59 -52.27 -20.92
N LEU A 163 32.03 -52.04 -19.75
CA LEU A 163 31.76 -53.09 -18.78
C LEU A 163 30.26 -53.44 -18.80
N SER A 164 29.95 -54.70 -18.49
CA SER A 164 28.58 -55.18 -18.42
C SER A 164 28.04 -55.08 -16.99
N SER A 165 27.00 -54.28 -16.76
CA SER A 165 26.36 -54.17 -15.44
C SER A 165 25.73 -55.48 -14.92
N THR A 166 25.55 -56.49 -15.79
CA THR A 166 25.08 -57.83 -15.39
C THR A 166 26.18 -58.75 -14.82
N GLY A 167 27.41 -58.24 -14.67
CA GLY A 167 28.57 -58.97 -14.21
C GLY A 167 29.45 -59.47 -15.37
N GLU A 168 30.77 -59.33 -15.22
CA GLU A 168 31.80 -59.79 -16.16
C GLU A 168 33.11 -60.04 -15.40
N THR A 169 34.19 -60.38 -16.11
CA THR A 169 35.54 -60.48 -15.55
C THR A 169 36.46 -59.50 -16.26
N VAL A 170 37.17 -58.69 -15.48
CA VAL A 170 38.25 -57.82 -15.95
C VAL A 170 39.57 -58.52 -15.69
N PHE A 171 40.48 -58.48 -16.67
CA PHE A 171 41.76 -59.17 -16.65
C PHE A 171 42.90 -58.17 -16.82
N LEU A 172 43.97 -58.39 -16.07
CA LEU A 172 45.24 -57.67 -16.15
C LEU A 172 46.33 -58.66 -16.59
N PHE A 173 47.10 -58.31 -17.63
CA PHE A 173 48.11 -59.17 -18.25
C PHE A 173 49.48 -58.52 -18.26
N ASP A 174 50.54 -59.32 -18.19
CA ASP A 174 51.90 -58.86 -18.40
C ASP A 174 52.20 -58.60 -19.89
N GLN A 175 53.40 -58.08 -20.17
CA GLN A 175 53.88 -57.78 -21.52
C GLN A 175 53.96 -59.01 -22.46
N ASN A 176 53.97 -60.23 -21.91
CA ASN A 176 53.99 -61.48 -22.66
C ASN A 176 52.59 -62.11 -22.78
N GLY A 177 51.56 -61.49 -22.17
CA GLY A 177 50.19 -61.97 -22.16
C GLY A 177 49.89 -63.01 -21.08
N TYR A 178 50.73 -63.16 -20.06
CA TYR A 178 50.42 -63.97 -18.87
C TYR A 178 49.51 -63.19 -17.92
N LEU A 179 48.58 -63.88 -17.28
CA LEU A 179 47.66 -63.27 -16.32
C LEU A 179 48.43 -62.76 -15.09
N ILE A 180 48.24 -61.49 -14.75
CA ILE A 180 48.72 -60.86 -13.51
C ILE A 180 47.62 -60.96 -12.46
N ASP A 181 46.42 -60.46 -12.79
CA ASP A 181 45.27 -60.43 -11.89
C ASP A 181 43.96 -60.46 -12.68
N SER A 182 42.87 -60.86 -12.03
CA SER A 182 41.54 -60.78 -12.61
C SER A 182 40.48 -60.53 -11.53
N CYS A 183 39.52 -59.67 -11.84
CA CYS A 183 38.38 -59.39 -10.97
C CYS A 183 37.08 -59.78 -11.67
N LYS A 184 36.40 -60.81 -11.14
CA LYS A 184 35.04 -61.19 -11.53
C LYS A 184 34.06 -60.46 -10.62
N TYR A 185 33.34 -59.47 -11.15
CA TYR A 185 32.39 -58.66 -10.40
C TYR A 185 30.94 -59.15 -10.63
N PRO A 186 30.05 -58.99 -9.62
CA PRO A 186 28.66 -59.44 -9.71
C PRO A 186 27.78 -58.47 -10.51
N ILE A 187 26.46 -58.65 -10.48
CA ILE A 187 25.51 -57.67 -11.03
C ILE A 187 25.62 -56.37 -10.22
N MET A 188 25.90 -55.27 -10.92
CA MET A 188 26.06 -53.93 -10.36
C MET A 188 24.85 -53.06 -10.69
N GLY A 189 24.34 -52.34 -9.69
CA GLY A 189 23.41 -51.24 -9.88
C GLY A 189 24.13 -49.95 -10.26
N SER A 190 23.36 -48.91 -10.58
CA SER A 190 23.91 -47.60 -10.94
C SER A 190 24.75 -47.03 -9.79
N ASP A 191 25.92 -46.49 -10.12
CA ASP A 191 26.83 -45.79 -9.20
C ASP A 191 27.34 -46.63 -8.01
N GLU A 192 27.16 -47.95 -8.07
CA GLU A 192 27.74 -48.90 -7.11
C GLU A 192 29.14 -49.34 -7.57
N SER A 193 30.03 -49.54 -6.62
CA SER A 193 31.40 -49.97 -6.86
C SER A 193 31.63 -51.39 -6.34
N TYR A 194 32.46 -52.17 -7.03
CA TYR A 194 32.97 -53.45 -6.56
C TYR A 194 34.42 -53.25 -6.15
N ALA A 195 34.62 -53.03 -4.86
CA ALA A 195 35.87 -52.54 -4.29
C ALA A 195 36.56 -53.63 -3.46
N LEU A 196 37.89 -53.72 -3.59
CA LEU A 196 38.75 -54.56 -2.77
C LEU A 196 38.97 -53.88 -1.41
N THR A 197 38.30 -54.39 -0.38
CA THR A 197 38.41 -53.92 1.02
C THR A 197 39.28 -54.88 1.85
N ASP A 198 39.49 -54.58 3.14
CA ASP A 198 40.19 -55.47 4.08
C ASP A 198 39.52 -56.85 4.24
N GLU A 199 38.22 -56.94 3.93
CA GLU A 199 37.43 -58.18 3.94
C GLU A 199 37.39 -58.87 2.56
N GLY A 200 38.14 -58.36 1.59
CA GLY A 200 38.13 -58.81 0.19
C GLY A 200 37.21 -57.97 -0.69
N PHE A 201 36.91 -58.47 -1.90
CA PHE A 201 36.04 -57.75 -2.82
C PHE A 201 34.59 -57.71 -2.34
N GLN A 202 34.06 -56.50 -2.19
CA GLN A 202 32.69 -56.26 -1.77
C GLN A 202 31.99 -55.29 -2.72
N LYS A 203 30.68 -55.48 -2.84
CA LYS A 203 29.81 -54.51 -3.49
C LYS A 203 29.47 -53.41 -2.49
N VAL A 204 29.85 -52.18 -2.80
CA VAL A 204 29.73 -51.02 -1.92
C VAL A 204 28.99 -49.88 -2.60
N SER A 205 28.31 -49.06 -1.81
CA SER A 205 27.54 -47.89 -2.28
C SER A 205 28.36 -46.60 -2.34
N TRP A 206 29.65 -46.67 -2.00
CA TRP A 206 30.62 -45.59 -2.10
C TRP A 206 31.65 -45.93 -3.16
N TYR A 207 32.42 -44.94 -3.57
CA TYR A 207 33.45 -45.08 -4.61
C TYR A 207 34.63 -44.15 -4.33
N SER A 208 35.84 -44.59 -4.63
CA SER A 208 37.06 -43.93 -4.15
C SER A 208 38.14 -43.82 -5.23
N PRO A 209 37.82 -43.40 -6.47
CA PRO A 209 38.81 -43.41 -7.55
C PRO A 209 40.01 -42.52 -7.24
N GLY A 210 41.21 -43.11 -7.31
CA GLY A 210 42.48 -42.50 -6.97
C GLY A 210 42.81 -42.47 -5.48
N PHE A 211 41.93 -42.99 -4.62
CA PHE A 211 42.06 -43.03 -3.17
C PHE A 211 41.94 -44.45 -2.63
N GLU A 212 42.19 -44.64 -1.34
CA GLU A 212 42.04 -45.95 -0.71
C GLU A 212 40.59 -46.44 -0.76
N ASN A 213 40.37 -47.75 -0.98
CA ASN A 213 39.05 -48.36 -1.10
C ASN A 213 38.35 -48.51 0.25
N THR A 214 38.05 -47.37 0.85
CA THR A 214 37.39 -47.22 2.15
C THR A 214 36.39 -46.06 2.08
N GLU A 215 35.47 -46.00 3.04
CA GLU A 215 34.59 -44.83 3.20
C GLU A 215 35.38 -43.52 3.41
N GLU A 216 36.56 -43.61 4.03
CA GLU A 216 37.46 -42.48 4.22
C GLU A 216 38.09 -42.03 2.90
N GLY A 217 38.51 -42.95 2.03
CA GLY A 217 38.96 -42.61 0.69
C GLY A 217 37.83 -42.02 -0.17
N ASN A 218 36.60 -42.49 0.00
CA ASN A 218 35.42 -41.86 -0.61
C ASN A 218 35.19 -40.43 -0.09
N ARG A 219 35.37 -40.18 1.22
CA ARG A 219 35.31 -38.82 1.80
C ARG A 219 36.39 -37.92 1.20
N LEU A 220 37.64 -38.35 1.17
CA LEU A 220 38.77 -37.60 0.60
C LEU A 220 38.57 -37.33 -0.90
N TYR A 221 38.04 -38.31 -1.64
CA TYR A 221 37.66 -38.13 -3.04
C TYR A 221 36.59 -37.03 -3.18
N ARG A 222 35.52 -37.05 -2.37
CA ARG A 222 34.45 -36.03 -2.40
C ARG A 222 34.93 -34.64 -1.98
N GLU A 223 35.84 -34.55 -1.02
CA GLU A 223 36.44 -33.28 -0.59
C GLU A 223 37.38 -32.69 -1.62
N SER A 224 38.12 -33.53 -2.35
CA SER A 224 39.04 -33.07 -3.39
C SER A 224 38.35 -32.35 -4.55
N VAL A 225 37.01 -32.39 -4.61
CA VAL A 225 36.20 -31.95 -5.74
C VAL A 225 35.02 -31.04 -5.36
N SER A 226 34.91 -30.66 -4.09
CA SER A 226 33.83 -29.81 -3.56
C SER A 226 34.33 -28.38 -3.32
N VAL A 227 33.59 -27.38 -3.80
CA VAL A 227 33.68 -25.99 -3.30
C VAL A 227 32.95 -25.97 -1.95
N ALA A 228 33.58 -25.46 -0.89
CA ALA A 228 33.00 -25.45 0.45
C ALA A 228 31.63 -24.73 0.45
N ASP A 229 30.61 -25.42 0.95
CA ASP A 229 29.23 -24.98 1.08
C ASP A 229 29.15 -23.54 1.64
N GLY A 230 28.50 -22.64 0.91
CA GLY A 230 28.36 -21.22 1.27
C GLY A 230 29.50 -20.26 0.87
N SER A 231 30.57 -20.71 0.20
CA SER A 231 31.66 -19.82 -0.27
C SER A 231 31.25 -18.95 -1.47
N ILE A 232 30.38 -19.49 -2.33
CA ILE A 232 29.71 -18.76 -3.42
C ILE A 232 28.23 -19.02 -3.28
N ILE A 233 27.44 -17.96 -3.28
CA ILE A 233 25.99 -18.04 -3.16
C ILE A 233 25.33 -17.31 -4.33
N ILE A 234 24.12 -17.73 -4.68
CA ILE A 234 23.21 -16.93 -5.51
C ILE A 234 22.71 -15.78 -4.64
N ASN A 235 23.09 -14.56 -5.01
CA ASN A 235 22.85 -13.36 -4.21
C ASN A 235 21.53 -12.68 -4.57
N GLU A 236 21.28 -12.50 -5.87
CA GLU A 236 20.13 -11.76 -6.37
C GLU A 236 19.76 -12.30 -7.76
N ILE A 237 18.45 -12.41 -8.02
CA ILE A 237 17.89 -12.89 -9.28
C ILE A 237 16.86 -11.89 -9.77
N MET A 238 16.95 -11.52 -11.04
CA MET A 238 15.98 -10.69 -11.72
C MET A 238 15.31 -11.47 -12.84
N ALA A 239 13.98 -11.52 -12.81
CA ALA A 239 13.15 -11.98 -13.90
C ALA A 239 12.21 -10.84 -14.33
N ASP A 240 11.92 -10.74 -15.62
CA ASP A 240 11.04 -9.71 -16.20
C ASP A 240 11.44 -8.25 -15.85
N PRO A 241 12.67 -7.82 -16.19
CA PRO A 241 13.08 -6.43 -16.04
C PRO A 241 12.34 -5.47 -16.97
N VAL A 242 11.99 -4.29 -16.44
CA VAL A 242 11.48 -3.13 -17.19
C VAL A 242 12.45 -1.96 -17.14
N THR A 243 13.34 -1.94 -16.15
CA THR A 243 14.42 -0.96 -15.98
C THR A 243 15.76 -1.64 -15.68
N GLY A 244 16.83 -0.85 -15.61
CA GLY A 244 18.16 -1.33 -15.23
C GLY A 244 19.08 -1.63 -16.42
N ILE A 245 19.97 -2.59 -16.20
CA ILE A 245 21.07 -2.93 -17.12
C ILE A 245 20.57 -3.60 -18.40
N ARG A 246 21.26 -3.29 -19.51
CA ARG A 246 20.96 -3.82 -20.84
C ARG A 246 22.20 -4.48 -21.42
N ASP A 247 21.99 -5.44 -22.30
CA ASP A 247 23.08 -6.08 -23.03
C ASP A 247 23.56 -5.26 -24.24
N ASP A 248 24.51 -5.81 -24.99
CA ASP A 248 25.08 -5.17 -26.18
C ASP A 248 24.07 -4.96 -27.33
N ASP A 249 22.92 -5.65 -27.29
CA ASP A 249 21.82 -5.46 -28.24
C ASP A 249 20.82 -4.39 -27.76
N ASP A 250 21.12 -3.69 -26.65
CA ASP A 250 20.25 -2.74 -25.94
C ASP A 250 18.95 -3.38 -25.43
N GLU A 251 18.97 -4.69 -25.14
CA GLU A 251 17.84 -5.45 -24.57
C GLU A 251 17.95 -5.56 -23.05
N LEU A 252 16.81 -5.42 -22.35
CA LEU A 252 16.73 -5.77 -20.92
C LEU A 252 16.78 -7.28 -20.78
N CYS A 253 17.57 -7.76 -19.84
CA CYS A 253 17.89 -9.17 -19.69
C CYS A 253 17.55 -9.66 -18.28
N ASP A 254 16.91 -10.82 -18.19
CA ASP A 254 16.88 -11.58 -16.94
C ASP A 254 18.33 -11.84 -16.50
N TRP A 255 18.61 -11.89 -15.21
CA TRP A 255 19.97 -12.12 -14.72
C TRP A 255 20.01 -12.81 -13.37
N VAL A 256 21.13 -13.49 -13.14
CA VAL A 256 21.52 -14.06 -11.85
C VAL A 256 22.82 -13.42 -11.43
N GLU A 257 22.90 -13.02 -10.18
CA GLU A 257 24.12 -12.54 -9.55
C GLU A 257 24.60 -13.53 -8.50
N LEU A 258 25.90 -13.79 -8.51
CA LEU A 258 26.60 -14.54 -7.48
C LEU A 258 27.37 -13.61 -6.56
N TYR A 259 27.53 -14.00 -5.30
CA TYR A 259 28.36 -13.31 -4.31
C TYR A 259 29.40 -14.24 -3.70
N ASN A 260 30.63 -13.76 -3.58
CA ASN A 260 31.72 -14.45 -2.90
C ASN A 260 31.74 -14.05 -1.42
N THR A 261 31.42 -14.98 -0.53
CA THR A 261 31.36 -14.70 0.92
C THR A 261 32.75 -14.67 1.58
N THR A 262 33.79 -15.02 0.83
CA THR A 262 35.15 -15.21 1.36
C THR A 262 36.07 -14.02 1.09
N GLY A 263 37.14 -13.90 1.89
CA GLY A 263 38.18 -12.89 1.74
C GLY A 263 39.25 -13.22 0.68
N ARG A 264 38.98 -14.13 -0.26
CA ARG A 264 39.90 -14.53 -1.33
C ARG A 264 39.16 -14.65 -2.66
N ASP A 265 39.87 -14.46 -3.77
CA ASP A 265 39.30 -14.68 -5.10
C ASP A 265 38.93 -16.15 -5.31
N ILE A 266 37.79 -16.39 -5.96
CA ILE A 266 37.32 -17.73 -6.31
C ILE A 266 37.17 -17.83 -7.82
N SER A 267 37.79 -18.85 -8.41
CA SER A 267 37.56 -19.20 -9.82
C SER A 267 36.21 -19.89 -9.97
N LEU A 268 35.43 -19.49 -10.97
CA LEU A 268 34.17 -20.13 -11.35
C LEU A 268 34.38 -21.19 -12.45
N SER A 269 35.63 -21.43 -12.85
CA SER A 269 35.98 -22.38 -13.92
C SER A 269 35.39 -23.76 -13.62
N GLY A 270 34.69 -24.33 -14.60
CA GLY A 270 34.04 -25.63 -14.51
C GLY A 270 32.71 -25.67 -13.75
N LEU A 271 32.37 -24.64 -12.96
CA LEU A 271 31.06 -24.55 -12.27
C LEU A 271 29.90 -24.47 -13.27
N GLY A 272 28.69 -24.83 -12.84
CA GLY A 272 27.48 -24.77 -13.65
C GLY A 272 26.35 -23.96 -13.03
N LEU A 273 25.54 -23.34 -13.90
CA LEU A 273 24.28 -22.68 -13.54
C LEU A 273 23.12 -23.34 -14.33
N SER A 274 21.99 -23.58 -13.68
CA SER A 274 20.80 -24.13 -14.34
C SER A 274 19.48 -23.68 -13.72
N ASP A 275 18.47 -23.54 -14.56
CA ASP A 275 17.02 -23.46 -14.27
C ASP A 275 16.34 -24.85 -14.21
N ASN A 276 17.11 -25.93 -14.12
CA ASN A 276 16.57 -27.29 -14.23
C ASN A 276 17.40 -28.24 -13.39
N GLU A 277 16.83 -28.68 -12.27
CA GLU A 277 17.49 -29.58 -11.34
C GLU A 277 17.89 -30.93 -11.94
N GLY A 278 17.16 -31.41 -12.96
CA GLY A 278 17.52 -32.61 -13.69
C GLY A 278 18.71 -32.44 -14.64
N LYS A 279 19.24 -31.22 -14.77
CA LYS A 279 20.39 -30.87 -15.63
C LYS A 279 21.30 -29.85 -14.93
N PRO A 280 21.96 -30.21 -13.81
CA PRO A 280 22.70 -29.27 -12.96
C PRO A 280 23.79 -28.44 -13.67
N LEU A 281 24.36 -28.98 -14.75
CA LEU A 281 25.41 -28.35 -15.55
C LEU A 281 24.88 -27.83 -16.91
N LYS A 282 23.62 -27.37 -16.97
CA LYS A 282 22.95 -26.93 -18.22
C LYS A 282 23.72 -25.80 -18.92
N TRP A 283 24.30 -24.89 -18.17
CA TRP A 283 25.21 -23.86 -18.65
C TRP A 283 26.45 -23.82 -17.74
N ARG A 284 27.63 -23.58 -18.31
CA ARG A 284 28.90 -23.52 -17.57
C ARG A 284 29.51 -22.13 -17.65
N PHE A 285 30.18 -21.72 -16.58
CA PHE A 285 30.90 -20.44 -16.56
C PHE A 285 32.11 -20.46 -17.51
N PRO A 286 32.52 -19.30 -18.04
CA PRO A 286 33.77 -19.18 -18.79
C PRO A 286 34.99 -19.67 -17.99
N ASP A 287 35.96 -20.29 -18.67
CA ASP A 287 37.13 -20.89 -18.01
C ASP A 287 37.98 -19.89 -17.22
N ASP A 288 37.96 -18.61 -17.63
CA ASP A 288 38.67 -17.49 -17.01
C ASP A 288 37.80 -16.69 -16.02
N ALA A 289 36.57 -17.13 -15.74
CA ALA A 289 35.69 -16.45 -14.80
C ALA A 289 36.23 -16.53 -13.37
N VAL A 290 36.39 -15.37 -12.73
CA VAL A 290 36.83 -15.22 -11.34
C VAL A 290 35.94 -14.20 -10.65
N ILE A 291 35.43 -14.56 -9.47
CA ILE A 291 34.77 -13.63 -8.55
C ILE A 291 35.80 -13.16 -7.51
N GLN A 292 35.99 -11.86 -7.41
CA GLN A 292 36.95 -11.28 -6.45
C GLN A 292 36.50 -11.54 -5.00
N ALA A 293 37.42 -11.46 -4.04
CA ALA A 293 37.10 -11.48 -2.61
C ALA A 293 35.97 -10.49 -2.28
N HIS A 294 34.89 -10.93 -1.63
CA HIS A 294 33.69 -10.12 -1.37
C HIS A 294 33.07 -9.42 -2.61
N GLY A 295 33.37 -9.94 -3.81
CA GLY A 295 32.87 -9.42 -5.08
C GLY A 295 31.57 -10.06 -5.53
N TYR A 296 30.97 -9.46 -6.55
CA TYR A 296 29.78 -9.94 -7.25
C TYR A 296 30.13 -10.43 -8.66
N TYR A 297 29.40 -11.41 -9.18
CA TYR A 297 29.52 -11.88 -10.55
C TYR A 297 28.15 -12.00 -11.21
N LEU A 298 27.90 -11.21 -12.24
CA LEU A 298 26.63 -11.14 -12.93
C LEU A 298 26.60 -12.07 -14.16
N VAL A 299 25.46 -12.72 -14.41
CA VAL A 299 25.20 -13.55 -15.59
C VAL A 299 23.84 -13.19 -16.19
N PHE A 300 23.81 -12.83 -17.46
CA PHE A 300 22.55 -12.63 -18.19
C PHE A 300 21.91 -13.96 -18.57
N CYS A 301 20.63 -14.14 -18.30
CA CYS A 301 19.89 -15.36 -18.60
C CYS A 301 18.93 -15.12 -19.77
N THR A 302 19.48 -15.10 -21.00
CA THR A 302 18.73 -14.64 -22.19
C THR A 302 18.41 -15.73 -23.20
N GLY A 303 18.98 -16.93 -23.04
CA GLY A 303 18.96 -17.99 -24.05
C GLY A 303 19.91 -17.77 -25.23
N LYS A 304 20.74 -16.71 -25.22
CA LYS A 304 21.64 -16.36 -26.33
C LYS A 304 22.93 -17.18 -26.33
N ASP A 305 23.29 -17.81 -25.20
CA ASP A 305 24.48 -18.67 -25.03
C ASP A 305 25.79 -18.01 -25.51
N ARG A 306 26.05 -16.78 -25.06
CA ARG A 306 27.22 -15.98 -25.44
C ARG A 306 28.27 -16.04 -24.34
N MET A 307 29.39 -16.68 -24.66
CA MET A 307 30.59 -16.78 -23.83
C MET A 307 31.63 -15.80 -24.38
N ASP A 308 31.49 -14.50 -24.15
CA ASP A 308 32.46 -13.54 -24.72
C ASP A 308 33.70 -13.41 -23.82
N THR A 309 34.76 -14.13 -24.16
CA THR A 309 36.08 -14.05 -23.51
C THR A 309 36.97 -12.93 -24.09
N ALA A 310 36.50 -12.20 -25.11
CA ALA A 310 37.30 -11.21 -25.84
C ALA A 310 36.90 -9.75 -25.54
N ARG A 311 35.80 -9.52 -24.84
CA ARG A 311 35.33 -8.20 -24.38
C ARG A 311 34.90 -8.33 -22.92
N LYS A 312 35.09 -7.28 -22.11
CA LYS A 312 34.72 -7.22 -20.68
C LYS A 312 33.18 -7.24 -20.44
N ASN A 313 32.44 -8.02 -21.22
CA ASN A 313 30.98 -8.02 -21.26
C ASN A 313 30.41 -9.20 -20.42
N VAL A 314 29.21 -9.01 -19.89
CA VAL A 314 28.52 -9.98 -19.01
C VAL A 314 28.15 -11.23 -19.82
N PRO A 315 28.45 -12.46 -19.35
CA PRO A 315 28.15 -13.69 -20.08
C PRO A 315 26.64 -13.97 -20.14
N HIS A 316 26.21 -14.68 -21.20
CA HIS A 316 24.80 -15.05 -21.41
C HIS A 316 24.58 -16.56 -21.34
N THR A 317 23.58 -17.00 -20.57
CA THR A 317 23.17 -18.41 -20.52
C THR A 317 22.40 -18.86 -21.76
N ASN A 318 22.29 -20.17 -21.92
CA ASN A 318 21.44 -20.84 -22.91
C ASN A 318 19.98 -21.02 -22.45
N PHE A 319 19.57 -20.37 -21.35
CA PHE A 319 18.21 -20.40 -20.83
C PHE A 319 17.74 -19.02 -20.38
N ARG A 320 16.45 -18.92 -20.02
CA ARG A 320 15.80 -17.74 -19.43
C ARG A 320 15.19 -18.13 -18.09
N ILE A 321 14.85 -17.14 -17.28
CA ILE A 321 14.30 -17.36 -15.93
C ILE A 321 12.81 -17.01 -15.96
N SER A 322 11.96 -17.88 -15.41
CA SER A 322 10.56 -17.55 -15.14
C SER A 322 10.43 -16.74 -13.85
N ALA A 323 9.59 -15.70 -13.85
CA ALA A 323 9.20 -14.97 -12.63
C ALA A 323 8.30 -15.81 -11.71
N GLU A 324 7.76 -16.93 -12.19
CA GLU A 324 6.88 -17.82 -11.45
C GLU A 324 7.45 -19.24 -11.38
N ARG A 325 7.50 -19.80 -10.16
CA ARG A 325 7.81 -21.21 -9.85
C ARG A 325 9.07 -21.76 -10.55
N GLU A 326 10.14 -20.96 -10.56
CA GLU A 326 11.42 -21.33 -11.14
C GLU A 326 12.42 -21.73 -10.05
N THR A 327 13.32 -22.65 -10.35
CA THR A 327 14.43 -23.00 -9.44
C THR A 327 15.74 -22.83 -10.14
N ILE A 328 16.59 -21.94 -9.61
CA ILE A 328 17.95 -21.74 -10.08
C ILE A 328 18.91 -22.47 -9.14
N ILE A 329 19.79 -23.28 -9.71
CA ILE A 329 20.85 -23.99 -8.99
C ILE A 329 22.22 -23.59 -9.52
N LEU A 330 23.12 -23.34 -8.58
CA LEU A 330 24.56 -23.23 -8.80
C LEU A 330 25.18 -24.57 -8.42
N THR A 331 26.05 -25.13 -9.25
CA THR A 331 26.66 -26.44 -9.03
C THR A 331 28.17 -26.45 -9.22
N ASP A 332 28.84 -27.37 -8.53
CA ASP A 332 30.26 -27.64 -8.73
C ASP A 332 30.52 -28.27 -10.11
N SER A 333 31.79 -28.49 -10.47
CA SER A 333 32.14 -29.06 -11.78
C SER A 333 31.60 -30.49 -12.01
N LYS A 334 31.16 -31.16 -10.94
CA LYS A 334 30.55 -32.50 -10.92
C LYS A 334 29.03 -32.47 -10.87
N GLY A 335 28.41 -31.29 -10.77
CA GLY A 335 26.96 -31.13 -10.72
C GLY A 335 26.35 -31.28 -9.33
N HIS A 336 27.16 -31.30 -8.26
CA HIS A 336 26.61 -31.17 -6.90
C HIS A 336 26.14 -29.74 -6.67
N VAL A 337 24.98 -29.58 -6.02
CA VAL A 337 24.40 -28.26 -5.74
C VAL A 337 25.22 -27.54 -4.67
N LEU A 338 25.72 -26.36 -5.03
CA LEU A 338 26.39 -25.42 -4.13
C LEU A 338 25.42 -24.40 -3.53
N ASP A 339 24.45 -23.93 -4.33
CA ASP A 339 23.35 -23.12 -3.83
C ASP A 339 22.09 -23.35 -4.69
N ARG A 340 20.94 -23.13 -4.07
CA ARG A 340 19.62 -23.33 -4.67
C ARG A 340 18.70 -22.21 -4.23
N VAL A 341 18.08 -21.57 -5.20
CA VAL A 341 17.07 -20.55 -4.96
C VAL A 341 15.80 -20.89 -5.74
N MET A 342 14.67 -20.93 -5.03
CA MET A 342 13.34 -21.05 -5.62
C MET A 342 12.69 -19.66 -5.68
N ILE A 343 12.17 -19.32 -6.85
CA ILE A 343 11.33 -18.17 -7.11
C ILE A 343 9.88 -18.67 -7.14
N ASP A 344 9.03 -18.22 -6.23
CA ASP A 344 7.60 -18.59 -6.26
C ASP A 344 6.82 -17.67 -7.18
N ASN A 345 6.81 -16.37 -6.85
CA ASN A 345 6.21 -15.32 -7.68
C ASN A 345 6.99 -14.01 -7.47
N LEU A 346 7.64 -13.53 -8.53
CA LEU A 346 8.42 -12.31 -8.54
C LEU A 346 7.65 -11.21 -9.28
N PRO A 347 7.26 -10.09 -8.62
CA PRO A 347 6.61 -8.99 -9.30
C PRO A 347 7.48 -8.37 -10.39
N LEU A 348 6.82 -7.81 -11.41
CA LEU A 348 7.46 -7.10 -12.52
C LEU A 348 8.47 -6.05 -12.01
N ASP A 349 9.65 -6.03 -12.62
CA ASP A 349 10.73 -5.08 -12.31
C ASP A 349 11.24 -5.10 -10.85
N CYS A 350 11.07 -6.24 -10.16
CA CYS A 350 11.60 -6.54 -8.83
C CYS A 350 12.56 -7.72 -8.90
N SER A 351 13.49 -7.80 -7.95
CA SER A 351 14.44 -8.91 -7.82
C SER A 351 14.17 -9.75 -6.58
N TRP A 352 14.58 -11.02 -6.63
CA TRP A 352 14.58 -11.95 -5.50
C TRP A 352 16.02 -12.08 -5.01
N GLY A 353 16.32 -11.55 -3.83
CA GLY A 353 17.70 -11.47 -3.34
C GLY A 353 17.86 -11.70 -1.85
N ARG A 354 19.09 -11.90 -1.41
CA ARG A 354 19.45 -12.06 0.01
C ARG A 354 19.56 -10.71 0.71
N ASN A 355 18.94 -10.58 1.88
CA ASN A 355 19.13 -9.45 2.78
C ASN A 355 20.43 -9.58 3.60
N GLU A 356 20.71 -8.61 4.47
CA GLU A 356 21.95 -8.59 5.29
C GLU A 356 22.08 -9.80 6.25
N ASN A 357 20.97 -10.48 6.55
CA ASN A 357 20.94 -11.71 7.35
C ASN A 357 21.03 -12.99 6.48
N GLY A 358 21.21 -12.85 5.17
CA GLY A 358 21.30 -13.95 4.20
C GLY A 358 19.96 -14.57 3.79
N GLN A 359 18.83 -14.00 4.25
CA GLN A 359 17.48 -14.49 3.95
C GLN A 359 16.97 -13.92 2.62
N MET A 360 16.32 -14.76 1.82
CA MET A 360 15.73 -14.34 0.55
C MET A 360 14.45 -13.51 0.76
N GLN A 361 14.34 -12.39 0.02
CA GLN A 361 13.16 -11.55 -0.03
C GLN A 361 13.04 -10.84 -1.39
N VAL A 362 11.85 -10.28 -1.67
CA VAL A 362 11.63 -9.45 -2.87
C VAL A 362 12.17 -8.05 -2.59
N PHE A 363 13.00 -7.54 -3.50
CA PHE A 363 13.44 -6.16 -3.53
C PHE A 363 12.78 -5.40 -4.68
N GLN A 364 12.19 -4.25 -4.37
CA GLN A 364 11.58 -3.37 -5.39
C GLN A 364 12.61 -2.58 -6.21
N VAL A 365 13.85 -2.53 -5.73
CA VAL A 365 14.98 -1.88 -6.41
C VAL A 365 16.04 -2.96 -6.62
N PRO A 366 16.10 -3.56 -7.81
CA PRO A 366 17.14 -4.52 -8.16
C PRO A 366 18.53 -3.88 -8.11
N THR A 367 19.53 -4.55 -7.53
CA THR A 367 20.85 -3.97 -7.24
C THR A 367 22.00 -4.70 -7.93
N PRO A 368 21.98 -4.87 -9.27
CA PRO A 368 23.04 -5.60 -9.96
C PRO A 368 24.39 -4.94 -9.68
N THR A 369 25.36 -5.75 -9.28
CA THR A 369 26.74 -5.44 -8.91
C THR A 369 26.91 -4.62 -7.63
N LEU A 370 25.84 -4.47 -6.84
CA LEU A 370 25.78 -3.66 -5.62
C LEU A 370 25.25 -4.50 -4.45
N SER A 371 25.38 -3.98 -3.23
CA SER A 371 24.80 -4.63 -2.05
C SER A 371 23.27 -4.50 -2.00
N ASN A 372 22.57 -5.55 -1.59
CA ASN A 372 21.10 -5.60 -1.45
C ASN A 372 20.60 -4.86 -0.19
N ASN A 373 21.06 -3.64 0.03
CA ASN A 373 20.71 -2.81 1.17
C ASN A 373 20.56 -1.34 0.76
N GLN A 374 20.24 -0.46 1.72
CA GLN A 374 19.96 0.95 1.44
C GLN A 374 21.09 1.66 0.68
N THR A 375 22.35 1.31 0.94
CA THR A 375 23.49 1.87 0.21
C THR A 375 23.45 1.48 -1.27
N GLY A 376 23.18 0.22 -1.58
CA GLY A 376 23.02 -0.22 -2.97
C GLY A 376 21.77 0.34 -3.64
N PHE A 377 20.63 0.44 -2.93
CA PHE A 377 19.41 1.06 -3.47
C PHE A 377 19.65 2.52 -3.87
N ASN A 378 20.32 3.29 -2.99
CA ASN A 378 20.66 4.68 -3.26
C ASN A 378 21.59 4.79 -4.48
N GLN A 379 22.60 3.93 -4.56
CA GLN A 379 23.53 3.93 -5.69
C GLN A 379 22.85 3.48 -6.99
N MET A 380 21.90 2.55 -6.93
CA MET A 380 21.15 2.11 -8.10
C MET A 380 20.24 3.21 -8.65
N ASP A 381 19.59 4.01 -7.80
CA ASP A 381 18.86 5.21 -8.24
C ASP A 381 19.77 6.14 -9.08
N PHE A 382 20.99 6.37 -8.59
CA PHE A 382 21.97 7.18 -9.31
C PHE A 382 22.37 6.54 -10.64
N ASN A 383 22.64 5.23 -10.64
CA ASN A 383 23.02 4.48 -11.84
C ASN A 383 21.91 4.49 -12.90
N LEU A 384 20.64 4.33 -12.50
CA LEU A 384 19.50 4.38 -13.42
C LEU A 384 19.43 5.72 -14.17
N ARG A 385 19.61 6.83 -13.44
CA ARG A 385 19.67 8.16 -14.06
C ARG A 385 20.88 8.34 -14.95
N ALA A 386 22.04 7.80 -14.57
CA ALA A 386 23.25 7.84 -15.40
C ALA A 386 23.09 7.05 -16.71
N MET A 387 22.29 5.97 -16.73
CA MET A 387 21.94 5.21 -17.93
C MET A 387 20.99 5.98 -18.86
N ASN A 388 20.23 6.94 -18.34
CA ASN A 388 19.34 7.79 -19.13
C ASN A 388 20.11 8.93 -19.81
N LYS A 389 20.48 8.70 -21.08
CA LYS A 389 21.24 9.64 -21.92
C LYS A 389 20.54 10.99 -22.18
N THR A 390 19.24 11.12 -21.91
CA THR A 390 18.52 12.38 -22.10
C THR A 390 18.80 13.39 -20.97
N GLY A 391 19.19 12.91 -19.79
CA GLY A 391 19.30 13.74 -18.58
C GLY A 391 17.95 14.19 -18.00
N VAL A 392 16.81 13.71 -18.52
CA VAL A 392 15.47 14.09 -18.04
C VAL A 392 14.90 13.00 -17.15
N TYR A 393 14.59 13.32 -15.89
CA TYR A 393 14.14 12.36 -14.88
C TYR A 393 13.14 12.98 -13.90
N ILE A 394 12.46 12.16 -13.10
CA ILE A 394 11.49 12.60 -12.09
C ILE A 394 12.23 13.22 -10.89
N SER A 395 12.02 14.49 -10.57
CA SER A 395 12.72 15.14 -9.44
C SER A 395 11.96 14.99 -8.12
N GLU A 396 10.63 15.11 -8.16
CA GLU A 396 9.81 15.21 -6.95
C GLU A 396 8.39 14.71 -7.23
N VAL A 397 7.78 14.03 -6.27
CA VAL A 397 6.40 13.57 -6.32
C VAL A 397 5.69 14.00 -5.05
N LEU A 398 4.60 14.75 -5.19
CA LEU A 398 3.70 15.05 -4.08
C LEU A 398 2.40 14.25 -4.23
N ALA A 399 2.20 13.30 -3.31
CA ALA A 399 0.95 12.58 -3.18
C ALA A 399 0.12 13.17 -2.03
N SER A 400 -1.18 13.34 -2.23
CA SER A 400 -2.11 13.92 -1.25
C SER A 400 -1.74 15.35 -0.85
N ASN A 401 -2.34 16.33 -1.52
CA ASN A 401 -2.02 17.75 -1.35
C ASN A 401 -3.21 18.56 -0.83
N ASP A 402 -3.06 19.17 0.34
CA ASP A 402 -4.03 20.03 1.01
C ASP A 402 -3.57 21.51 1.09
N THR A 403 -2.28 21.81 0.87
CA THR A 403 -1.74 23.18 1.06
C THR A 403 -0.93 23.74 -0.11
N ILE A 404 -0.24 22.91 -0.88
CA ILE A 404 0.72 23.34 -1.91
C ILE A 404 0.00 23.72 -3.20
N VAL A 405 0.29 24.90 -3.75
CA VAL A 405 -0.26 25.36 -5.04
C VAL A 405 0.88 25.39 -6.05
N ALA A 406 0.89 24.43 -6.99
CA ALA A 406 1.92 24.34 -8.02
C ALA A 406 1.76 25.43 -9.11
N TYR A 407 0.53 25.63 -9.59
CA TYR A 407 0.21 26.64 -10.62
C TYR A 407 -0.73 27.72 -10.09
N PRO A 408 -0.60 28.99 -10.54
CA PRO A 408 -1.52 30.05 -10.17
C PRO A 408 -2.99 29.69 -10.50
N ASN A 409 -3.87 29.75 -9.51
CA ASN A 409 -5.30 29.42 -9.61
C ASN A 409 -5.65 27.94 -9.86
N ALA A 410 -4.67 27.05 -9.89
CA ALA A 410 -4.94 25.61 -9.93
C ALA A 410 -5.51 25.12 -8.60
N ALA A 411 -6.32 24.05 -8.67
CA ALA A 411 -6.72 23.34 -7.48
C ALA A 411 -5.50 22.66 -6.84
N LYS A 412 -5.52 22.54 -5.50
CA LYS A 412 -4.56 21.72 -4.77
C LYS A 412 -4.79 20.26 -5.14
N SER A 413 -3.80 19.66 -5.78
CA SER A 413 -3.84 18.26 -6.21
C SER A 413 -2.45 17.66 -6.15
N ASP A 414 -2.41 16.34 -6.23
CA ASP A 414 -1.21 15.55 -6.41
C ASP A 414 -0.47 16.02 -7.67
N TRP A 415 0.84 15.96 -7.69
CA TRP A 415 1.64 16.31 -8.85
C TRP A 415 2.97 15.56 -8.88
N ILE A 416 3.52 15.46 -10.09
CA ILE A 416 4.83 14.87 -10.37
C ILE A 416 5.67 15.94 -11.07
N GLU A 417 6.90 16.14 -10.62
CA GLU A 417 7.86 17.05 -11.21
C GLU A 417 8.97 16.29 -11.95
N ILE A 418 9.37 16.85 -13.10
CA ILE A 418 10.42 16.34 -13.96
C ILE A 418 11.49 17.41 -14.11
N TYR A 419 12.75 17.02 -14.01
CA TYR A 419 13.90 17.88 -14.14
C TYR A 419 14.76 17.48 -15.34
N ASN A 420 15.28 18.48 -16.05
CA ASN A 420 16.27 18.29 -17.11
C ASN A 420 17.67 18.66 -16.62
N SER A 421 18.49 17.65 -16.30
CA SER A 421 19.89 17.85 -15.88
C SER A 421 20.88 17.99 -17.03
N SER A 422 20.43 17.92 -18.28
CA SER A 422 21.33 18.08 -19.43
C SER A 422 21.67 19.56 -19.69
N SER A 423 22.67 19.80 -20.53
CA SER A 423 23.04 21.15 -20.95
C SER A 423 22.19 21.71 -22.10
N ASN A 424 21.18 20.96 -22.57
CA ASN A 424 20.36 21.31 -23.73
C ASN A 424 18.88 21.30 -23.36
N SER A 425 18.06 22.06 -24.09
CA SER A 425 16.60 21.91 -24.02
C SER A 425 16.19 20.56 -24.61
N VAL A 426 15.25 19.87 -23.95
CA VAL A 426 14.73 18.56 -24.39
C VAL A 426 13.25 18.70 -24.71
N ASP A 427 12.86 18.30 -25.92
CA ASP A 427 11.46 18.15 -26.33
C ASP A 427 10.95 16.80 -25.83
N ILE A 428 9.99 16.84 -24.92
CA ILE A 428 9.37 15.67 -24.31
C ILE A 428 7.95 15.41 -24.85
N SER A 429 7.59 16.02 -25.98
CA SER A 429 6.30 15.78 -26.64
C SER A 429 6.07 14.29 -26.91
N GLY A 430 4.91 13.77 -26.48
CA GLY A 430 4.55 12.36 -26.65
C GLY A 430 5.29 11.37 -25.75
N TRP A 431 6.18 11.82 -24.86
CA TRP A 431 6.72 10.98 -23.79
C TRP A 431 5.60 10.49 -22.88
N GLY A 432 5.80 9.37 -22.18
CA GLY A 432 4.81 8.76 -21.29
C GLY A 432 5.04 9.09 -19.82
N LEU A 433 3.94 9.25 -19.08
CA LEU A 433 3.92 9.25 -17.61
C LEU A 433 2.84 8.28 -17.12
N SER A 434 3.17 7.49 -16.10
CA SER A 434 2.25 6.47 -15.57
C SER A 434 2.49 6.18 -14.10
N ASP A 435 1.45 5.69 -13.43
CA ASP A 435 1.42 5.09 -12.09
C ASP A 435 1.47 3.55 -12.14
N ARG A 436 1.85 2.98 -13.29
CA ARG A 436 1.90 1.54 -13.56
C ARG A 436 3.06 1.16 -14.47
N LEU A 437 3.85 0.17 -14.03
CA LEU A 437 4.96 -0.40 -14.80
C LEU A 437 4.51 -1.14 -16.06
N ASP A 438 3.39 -1.88 -16.00
CA ASP A 438 2.85 -2.64 -17.13
C ASP A 438 2.19 -1.77 -18.22
N HIS A 439 1.95 -0.48 -17.91
CA HIS A 439 1.37 0.50 -18.82
C HIS A 439 2.11 1.84 -18.71
N GLY A 440 3.43 1.84 -18.95
CA GLY A 440 4.30 3.02 -18.76
C GLY A 440 3.91 4.29 -19.52
N ARG A 441 3.01 4.20 -20.51
CA ARG A 441 2.49 5.33 -21.32
C ARG A 441 1.00 5.63 -21.10
N LYS A 442 0.49 5.40 -19.88
CA LYS A 442 -0.91 5.66 -19.50
C LYS A 442 -1.39 7.07 -19.86
N TRP A 443 -0.53 8.08 -19.68
CA TRP A 443 -0.74 9.45 -20.15
C TRP A 443 0.49 9.92 -20.93
N GLN A 444 0.29 10.87 -21.85
CA GLN A 444 1.36 11.38 -22.70
C GLN A 444 1.44 12.90 -22.63
N PHE A 445 2.68 13.42 -22.68
CA PHE A 445 2.92 14.86 -22.72
C PHE A 445 2.33 15.50 -23.99
N PRO A 446 1.63 16.64 -23.86
CA PRO A 446 1.10 17.38 -25.01
C PRO A 446 2.21 17.76 -26.00
N GLN A 447 1.82 17.93 -27.27
CA GLN A 447 2.72 18.43 -28.31
C GLN A 447 3.23 19.83 -27.96
N GLY A 448 4.53 20.05 -28.19
CA GLY A 448 5.24 21.30 -27.87
C GLY A 448 5.72 21.39 -26.42
N THR A 449 5.72 20.30 -25.65
CA THR A 449 6.24 20.31 -24.28
C THR A 449 7.76 20.22 -24.30
N VAL A 450 8.42 21.30 -23.88
CA VAL A 450 9.89 21.40 -23.82
C VAL A 450 10.31 21.73 -22.38
N ILE A 451 11.42 21.16 -21.93
CA ILE A 451 12.09 21.50 -20.68
C ILE A 451 13.47 22.08 -21.02
N GLY A 452 13.75 23.32 -20.65
CA GLY A 452 15.08 23.93 -20.81
C GLY A 452 16.15 23.25 -19.97
N ALA A 453 17.42 23.53 -20.28
CA ALA A 453 18.55 23.03 -19.51
C ALA A 453 18.47 23.54 -18.05
N GLY A 454 18.49 22.63 -17.07
CA GLY A 454 18.37 22.98 -15.65
C GLY A 454 16.97 23.45 -15.23
N GLU A 455 15.95 23.28 -16.08
CA GLU A 455 14.57 23.63 -15.76
C GLU A 455 13.75 22.42 -15.29
N TYR A 456 12.59 22.73 -14.71
CA TYR A 456 11.63 21.78 -14.15
C TYR A 456 10.29 21.86 -14.89
N LYS A 457 9.54 20.76 -14.88
CA LYS A 457 8.16 20.69 -15.36
C LYS A 457 7.30 19.95 -14.36
N VAL A 458 6.32 20.64 -13.79
CA VAL A 458 5.30 20.03 -12.93
C VAL A 458 4.15 19.51 -13.80
N VAL A 459 3.67 18.32 -13.49
CA VAL A 459 2.48 17.70 -14.09
C VAL A 459 1.44 17.53 -13.01
N MET A 460 0.28 18.15 -13.17
CA MET A 460 -0.83 18.02 -12.25
C MET A 460 -1.48 16.63 -12.41
N CYS A 461 -1.64 15.88 -11.33
CA CYS A 461 -2.27 14.56 -11.32
C CYS A 461 -3.67 14.66 -10.70
N ASP A 462 -4.61 15.25 -11.44
CA ASP A 462 -5.95 15.62 -10.94
C ASP A 462 -7.13 15.07 -11.76
N ARG A 463 -6.85 14.37 -12.87
CA ARG A 463 -7.83 13.87 -13.86
C ARG A 463 -8.54 14.96 -14.67
N MET A 464 -8.06 16.21 -14.65
CA MET A 464 -8.65 17.30 -15.43
C MET A 464 -8.05 17.36 -16.85
N THR A 465 -8.36 16.34 -17.66
CA THR A 465 -7.81 16.23 -19.02
C THR A 465 -8.25 17.36 -19.96
N ASP A 466 -9.33 18.06 -19.64
CA ASP A 466 -9.83 19.25 -20.34
C ASP A 466 -8.90 20.48 -20.20
N ARG A 467 -8.01 20.48 -19.20
CA ARG A 467 -7.03 21.54 -18.93
C ARG A 467 -5.63 21.21 -19.45
N ASN A 468 -5.44 20.01 -19.99
CA ASN A 468 -4.12 19.51 -20.34
C ASN A 468 -3.46 20.31 -21.49
N SER A 469 -2.34 20.96 -21.21
CA SER A 469 -1.58 21.76 -22.18
C SER A 469 -0.06 21.62 -21.97
N ALA A 470 0.75 22.07 -22.94
CA ALA A 470 2.22 22.06 -22.78
C ALA A 470 2.73 23.02 -21.67
N ALA A 471 1.96 24.06 -21.36
CA ALA A 471 2.29 25.03 -20.31
C ALA A 471 1.91 24.51 -18.90
N GLU A 472 0.72 23.92 -18.80
CA GLU A 472 0.16 23.34 -17.58
C GLU A 472 -0.36 21.93 -17.92
N PRO A 473 0.50 20.90 -17.82
CA PRO A 473 0.10 19.53 -18.15
C PRO A 473 -0.76 18.92 -17.03
N HIS A 474 -1.85 18.27 -17.42
CA HIS A 474 -2.77 17.57 -16.51
C HIS A 474 -2.89 16.09 -16.88
N ALA A 475 -2.41 15.22 -16.00
CA ALA A 475 -2.46 13.78 -16.14
C ALA A 475 -3.87 13.23 -15.86
N ALA A 476 -4.22 12.16 -16.57
CA ALA A 476 -5.52 11.48 -16.47
C ALA A 476 -5.66 10.58 -15.22
N PHE A 477 -4.74 10.68 -14.25
CA PHE A 477 -4.70 9.87 -13.04
C PHE A 477 -4.31 10.71 -11.82
N LYS A 478 -4.42 10.10 -10.62
CA LYS A 478 -4.00 10.66 -9.33
C LYS A 478 -2.91 9.77 -8.75
N VAL A 479 -2.10 10.31 -7.84
CA VAL A 479 -1.04 9.55 -7.17
C VAL A 479 -1.59 8.98 -5.86
N GLY A 480 -1.44 7.68 -5.64
CA GLY A 480 -1.83 7.01 -4.41
C GLY A 480 -0.87 7.31 -3.26
N LYS A 481 -1.41 7.63 -2.07
CA LYS A 481 -0.59 7.88 -0.87
C LYS A 481 -0.27 6.62 -0.03
N GLN A 482 -1.13 5.60 -0.07
CA GLN A 482 -1.04 4.39 0.79
C GLN A 482 -0.78 3.11 0.01
N LYS A 483 -0.52 3.22 -1.29
CA LYS A 483 -0.18 2.10 -2.15
C LYS A 483 1.26 2.32 -2.55
N MET A 484 2.10 1.29 -2.40
CA MET A 484 3.43 1.28 -3.01
C MET A 484 3.23 1.32 -4.53
N GLU A 485 3.20 2.53 -5.08
CA GLU A 485 3.00 2.82 -6.50
C GLU A 485 4.34 3.21 -7.12
N THR A 486 4.55 2.80 -8.36
CA THR A 486 5.74 3.18 -9.13
C THR A 486 5.35 4.19 -10.19
N ILE A 487 5.96 5.37 -10.12
CA ILE A 487 5.83 6.39 -11.16
C ILE A 487 6.90 6.14 -12.22
N THR A 488 6.50 6.07 -13.48
CA THR A 488 7.43 5.84 -14.61
C THR A 488 7.40 6.98 -15.61
N LEU A 489 8.57 7.39 -16.07
CA LEU A 489 8.76 8.30 -17.20
C LEU A 489 9.29 7.49 -18.39
N THR A 490 8.66 7.60 -19.57
CA THR A 490 9.07 6.85 -20.76
C THR A 490 9.28 7.76 -21.97
N ASP A 491 10.10 7.31 -22.91
CA ASP A 491 10.21 7.93 -24.22
C ASP A 491 8.95 7.65 -25.09
N PRO A 492 8.86 8.20 -26.32
CA PRO A 492 7.75 7.96 -27.24
C PRO A 492 7.63 6.53 -27.77
N THR A 493 8.62 5.67 -27.55
CA THR A 493 8.55 4.24 -27.91
C THR A 493 7.98 3.39 -26.79
N GLY A 494 7.96 3.92 -25.55
CA GLY A 494 7.56 3.20 -24.34
C GLY A 494 8.74 2.67 -23.52
N ARG A 495 9.98 2.97 -23.93
CA ARG A 495 11.17 2.66 -23.13
C ARG A 495 11.14 3.50 -21.86
N VAL A 496 11.22 2.86 -20.70
CA VAL A 496 11.33 3.56 -19.40
C VAL A 496 12.68 4.24 -19.31
N LEU A 497 12.65 5.54 -19.06
CA LEU A 497 13.81 6.42 -18.90
C LEU A 497 14.15 6.64 -17.42
N ASP A 498 13.12 6.66 -16.57
CA ASP A 498 13.27 6.79 -15.12
C ASP A 498 12.05 6.20 -14.40
N LYS A 499 12.24 5.79 -13.14
CA LYS A 499 11.17 5.38 -12.24
C LYS A 499 11.41 5.87 -10.82
N VAL A 500 10.32 6.06 -10.09
CA VAL A 500 10.33 6.32 -8.64
C VAL A 500 9.33 5.37 -7.98
N ASN A 501 9.83 4.50 -7.10
CA ASN A 501 8.99 3.67 -6.23
C ASN A 501 8.59 4.54 -5.03
N LEU A 502 7.29 4.81 -4.88
CA LEU A 502 6.78 5.64 -3.80
C LEU A 502 6.59 4.80 -2.53
N PRO A 503 7.11 5.26 -1.38
CA PRO A 503 6.78 4.68 -0.09
C PRO A 503 5.38 5.13 0.35
N GLU A 504 4.98 4.83 1.59
CA GLU A 504 3.81 5.50 2.16
C GLU A 504 4.08 7.01 2.27
N MET A 505 3.14 7.79 1.75
CA MET A 505 3.23 9.24 1.63
C MET A 505 2.30 9.93 2.64
N ARG A 506 2.83 10.97 3.30
CA ARG A 506 2.04 11.85 4.16
C ARG A 506 1.49 13.03 3.35
N THR A 507 0.35 13.57 3.78
CA THR A 507 -0.24 14.73 3.08
C THR A 507 0.69 15.93 3.22
N ASP A 508 0.86 16.68 2.13
CA ASP A 508 1.76 17.83 2.03
C ASP A 508 3.26 17.50 2.22
N VAL A 509 3.64 16.22 2.17
CA VAL A 509 5.04 15.77 2.19
C VAL A 509 5.35 15.13 0.85
N SER A 510 6.34 15.65 0.14
CA SER A 510 6.77 15.10 -1.14
C SER A 510 7.90 14.10 -0.98
N TYR A 511 8.19 13.36 -2.04
CA TYR A 511 9.24 12.35 -2.09
C TYR A 511 9.99 12.45 -3.42
N GLY A 512 11.31 12.40 -3.39
CA GLY A 512 12.10 12.71 -4.57
C GLY A 512 13.60 12.82 -4.29
N ARG A 513 14.31 13.52 -5.17
CA ARG A 513 15.78 13.49 -5.23
C ARG A 513 16.40 14.84 -4.89
N THR A 514 17.47 14.83 -4.09
CA THR A 514 18.34 16.00 -3.89
C THR A 514 19.47 15.97 -4.93
N LEU A 515 19.73 17.11 -5.58
CA LEU A 515 20.77 17.19 -6.61
C LEU A 515 22.16 16.82 -6.04
N GLY A 516 22.87 15.95 -6.76
CA GLY A 516 24.21 15.49 -6.38
C GLY A 516 24.25 14.42 -5.29
N ILE A 517 23.11 14.04 -4.72
CA ILE A 517 22.99 13.00 -3.70
C ILE A 517 22.31 11.77 -4.32
N ALA A 518 22.80 10.59 -3.96
CA ALA A 518 22.24 9.31 -4.39
C ALA A 518 21.08 8.90 -3.45
N GLY A 519 19.99 8.39 -4.02
CA GLY A 519 18.81 7.95 -3.28
C GLY A 519 17.61 8.90 -3.34
N LEU A 520 16.54 8.47 -2.68
CA LEU A 520 15.26 9.15 -2.61
C LEU A 520 14.95 9.52 -1.15
N PHE A 521 14.33 10.68 -0.95
CA PHE A 521 14.09 11.26 0.36
C PHE A 521 12.71 11.90 0.42
N TYR A 522 12.18 12.02 1.63
CA TYR A 522 11.00 12.81 1.92
C TYR A 522 11.36 14.29 2.12
N TYR A 523 10.42 15.19 1.80
CA TYR A 523 10.55 16.63 2.05
C TYR A 523 9.26 17.16 2.70
N ASP A 524 9.41 17.84 3.84
CA ASP A 524 8.32 18.50 4.56
C ASP A 524 7.95 19.86 3.95
N THR A 525 8.77 20.34 3.02
CA THR A 525 8.55 21.55 2.23
C THR A 525 8.65 21.20 0.75
N PRO A 526 7.54 20.82 0.08
CA PRO A 526 7.56 20.52 -1.35
C PRO A 526 7.92 21.75 -2.20
N THR A 527 8.67 21.55 -3.29
CA THR A 527 9.33 22.64 -4.04
C THR A 527 9.00 22.66 -5.53
N PRO A 528 7.72 22.83 -5.92
CA PRO A 528 7.36 22.87 -7.34
C PRO A 528 8.12 23.97 -8.08
N PHE A 529 8.70 23.59 -9.23
CA PHE A 529 9.58 24.36 -10.11
C PHE A 529 10.96 24.72 -9.56
N GLN A 530 11.39 24.11 -8.46
CA GLN A 530 12.65 24.44 -7.78
C GLN A 530 13.39 23.18 -7.33
N ALA A 531 14.68 23.33 -7.03
CA ALA A 531 15.45 22.23 -6.49
C ALA A 531 14.97 21.88 -5.07
N ASN A 532 14.84 20.58 -4.80
CA ASN A 532 14.56 20.05 -3.48
C ASN A 532 15.63 20.47 -2.45
N GLY A 533 15.18 20.71 -1.21
CA GLY A 533 16.05 20.99 -0.07
C GLY A 533 16.73 19.75 0.51
N GLU A 534 17.09 19.83 1.79
CA GLU A 534 17.58 18.68 2.55
C GLU A 534 16.42 17.72 2.88
N GLY A 535 16.48 16.52 2.33
CA GLY A 535 15.47 15.49 2.57
C GLY A 535 15.77 14.65 3.81
N PHE A 536 14.80 13.86 4.24
CA PHE A 536 14.91 12.89 5.34
C PHE A 536 14.50 11.48 4.89
N THR A 537 14.99 10.45 5.58
CA THR A 537 14.91 9.05 5.11
C THR A 537 13.62 8.33 5.48
N GLY A 538 12.81 8.91 6.37
CA GLY A 538 11.52 8.33 6.77
C GLY A 538 11.06 8.79 8.13
N TYR A 539 10.12 8.04 8.70
CA TYR A 539 9.54 8.28 10.02
C TYR A 539 9.79 7.08 10.93
N ALA A 540 10.08 7.31 12.21
CA ALA A 540 10.11 6.25 13.20
C ALA A 540 8.75 5.55 13.29
N GLU A 541 8.74 4.24 13.54
CA GLU A 541 7.51 3.50 13.78
C GLU A 541 6.81 4.01 15.04
N MET A 542 5.48 4.03 15.03
CA MET A 542 4.69 4.50 16.17
C MET A 542 4.66 3.45 17.29
N PRO A 543 4.81 3.83 18.58
CA PRO A 543 4.62 2.90 19.67
C PRO A 543 3.15 2.45 19.76
N SER A 544 2.89 1.38 20.51
CA SER A 544 1.51 0.91 20.80
C SER A 544 1.30 0.70 22.29
N PHE A 545 0.06 0.79 22.74
CA PHE A 545 -0.31 0.43 24.10
C PHE A 545 -0.38 -1.11 24.25
N THR A 546 -0.06 -1.60 25.44
CA THR A 546 -0.34 -2.99 25.86
C THR A 546 -1.74 -3.16 26.44
N THR A 547 -2.41 -2.06 26.77
CA THR A 547 -3.78 -2.00 27.29
C THR A 547 -4.47 -0.83 26.58
N GLU A 548 -5.57 -1.13 25.89
CA GLU A 548 -6.24 -0.14 25.02
C GLU A 548 -6.82 1.04 25.83
N PRO A 549 -6.88 2.25 25.26
CA PRO A 549 -7.60 3.37 25.88
C PRO A 549 -9.09 3.07 26.05
N GLY A 550 -9.71 3.55 27.13
CA GLY A 550 -11.12 3.25 27.40
C GLY A 550 -11.55 3.44 28.85
N LEU A 551 -12.70 2.88 29.19
CA LEU A 551 -13.33 2.95 30.51
C LEU A 551 -12.94 1.75 31.36
N TYR A 552 -12.53 2.01 32.61
CA TYR A 552 -12.02 1.00 33.52
C TYR A 552 -12.60 1.12 34.94
N ASP A 553 -12.84 -0.04 35.54
CA ASP A 553 -13.19 -0.19 36.96
C ASP A 553 -11.93 -0.57 37.75
N GLY A 554 -11.60 0.23 38.77
CA GLY A 554 -10.40 0.06 39.57
C GLY A 554 -9.10 0.56 38.90
N VAL A 555 -7.98 0.28 39.56
CA VAL A 555 -6.64 0.69 39.09
C VAL A 555 -6.32 -0.03 37.79
N THR A 556 -5.90 0.72 36.77
CA THR A 556 -5.48 0.18 35.48
C THR A 556 -3.98 0.34 35.33
N TYR A 557 -3.36 -0.55 34.57
CA TYR A 557 -1.94 -0.49 34.32
C TYR A 557 -1.65 -0.52 32.84
N VAL A 558 -0.75 0.34 32.40
CA VAL A 558 -0.45 0.54 30.98
C VAL A 558 1.06 0.48 30.76
N GLN A 559 1.46 -0.13 29.65
CA GLN A 559 2.82 -0.13 29.13
C GLN A 559 2.79 0.21 27.64
N PHE A 560 3.92 0.71 27.11
CA PHE A 560 4.13 0.86 25.67
C PHE A 560 4.99 -0.30 25.13
N ASN A 561 4.64 -0.79 23.94
CA ASN A 561 5.57 -1.55 23.12
C ASN A 561 6.52 -0.56 22.42
N ILE A 562 7.83 -0.78 22.55
CA ILE A 562 8.87 0.08 21.97
C ILE A 562 9.25 -0.48 20.60
N PRO A 563 9.07 0.28 19.50
CA PRO A 563 9.54 -0.14 18.19
C PRO A 563 11.06 -0.29 18.13
N GLU A 564 11.54 -1.25 17.35
CA GLU A 564 12.98 -1.56 17.26
C GLU A 564 13.80 -0.34 16.81
N GLY A 565 14.97 -0.14 17.42
CA GLY A 565 15.86 0.97 17.06
C GLY A 565 15.37 2.37 17.48
N THR A 566 14.33 2.46 18.32
CA THR A 566 13.75 3.74 18.77
C THR A 566 13.85 3.96 20.29
N GLN A 567 13.77 5.22 20.71
CA GLN A 567 13.48 5.61 22.09
C GLN A 567 12.09 6.27 22.15
N VAL A 568 11.23 5.76 23.05
CA VAL A 568 9.90 6.32 23.27
C VAL A 568 9.94 7.36 24.38
N PHE A 569 9.25 8.48 24.17
CA PHE A 569 8.99 9.51 25.17
C PHE A 569 7.49 9.73 25.32
N TYR A 570 7.03 10.06 26.53
CA TYR A 570 5.61 10.23 26.81
C TYR A 570 5.31 11.45 27.68
N THR A 571 4.06 11.89 27.64
CA THR A 571 3.50 13.00 28.42
C THR A 571 2.15 12.61 29.00
N THR A 572 1.79 13.25 30.11
CA THR A 572 0.49 13.08 30.78
C THR A 572 -0.29 14.39 30.90
N ASP A 573 0.29 15.49 30.42
CA ASP A 573 -0.26 16.85 30.43
C ASP A 573 -0.88 17.23 29.07
N SER A 574 -1.06 16.24 28.19
CA SER A 574 -1.55 16.39 26.82
C SER A 574 -0.62 17.13 25.86
N SER A 575 0.58 17.57 26.25
CA SER A 575 1.55 18.17 25.31
C SER A 575 2.09 17.13 24.31
N VAL A 576 2.48 17.55 23.10
CA VAL A 576 3.13 16.66 22.13
C VAL A 576 4.47 16.15 22.71
N PRO A 577 4.70 14.83 22.82
CA PRO A 577 5.96 14.32 23.35
C PRO A 577 7.16 14.72 22.47
N THR A 578 8.22 15.18 23.13
CA THR A 578 9.51 15.57 22.54
C THR A 578 10.64 14.77 23.21
N GLN A 579 11.88 14.89 22.71
CA GLN A 579 13.04 14.29 23.37
C GLN A 579 13.36 14.92 24.76
N ASN A 580 12.69 16.02 25.13
CA ASN A 580 12.78 16.62 26.46
C ASN A 580 11.65 16.14 27.40
N SER A 581 10.69 15.37 26.91
CA SER A 581 9.63 14.75 27.71
C SER A 581 10.16 13.58 28.53
N ASN A 582 9.29 12.86 29.24
CA ASN A 582 9.71 11.72 30.05
C ASN A 582 10.13 10.54 29.15
N PRO A 583 11.38 10.04 29.23
CA PRO A 583 11.77 8.83 28.51
C PRO A 583 11.07 7.62 29.11
N TYR A 584 10.51 6.76 28.28
CA TYR A 584 9.94 5.49 28.70
C TYR A 584 11.02 4.41 28.75
N THR A 585 11.08 3.66 29.85
CA THR A 585 12.13 2.66 30.13
C THR A 585 11.59 1.24 30.24
N GLY A 586 10.33 1.01 29.86
CA GLY A 586 9.66 -0.30 29.93
C GLY A 586 8.89 -0.52 31.23
N GLU A 587 8.81 0.50 32.10
CA GLU A 587 8.08 0.43 33.37
C GLU A 587 6.57 0.30 33.19
N ARG A 588 5.88 -0.30 34.16
CA ARG A 588 4.42 -0.35 34.19
C ARG A 588 3.87 0.93 34.80
N LEU A 589 3.09 1.68 34.03
CA LEU A 589 2.42 2.90 34.49
C LEU A 589 1.13 2.52 35.23
N GLU A 590 0.98 2.99 36.47
CA GLU A 590 -0.20 2.76 37.29
C GLU A 590 -1.16 3.96 37.21
N LEU A 591 -2.36 3.72 36.70
CA LEU A 591 -3.39 4.76 36.51
C LEU A 591 -4.51 4.59 37.54
N ARG A 592 -4.71 5.64 38.36
CA ARG A 592 -5.74 5.68 39.42
C ARG A 592 -6.87 6.66 39.14
N ASP A 593 -6.60 7.63 38.27
CA ASP A 593 -7.49 8.71 37.88
C ASP A 593 -7.53 8.81 36.35
N ILE A 594 -8.48 9.60 35.83
CA ILE A 594 -8.54 9.86 34.40
C ILE A 594 -7.20 10.41 33.93
N THR A 595 -6.58 9.70 32.98
CA THR A 595 -5.24 10.04 32.49
C THR A 595 -5.25 10.05 30.97
N VAL A 596 -4.75 11.12 30.38
CA VAL A 596 -4.37 11.16 28.98
C VAL A 596 -2.92 10.75 28.88
N LEU A 597 -2.62 9.70 28.11
CA LEU A 597 -1.25 9.32 27.78
C LEU A 597 -0.99 9.66 26.32
N ARG A 598 0.08 10.42 26.07
CA ARG A 598 0.61 10.63 24.72
C ARG A 598 2.02 10.09 24.65
N ALA A 599 2.37 9.36 23.60
CA ALA A 599 3.70 8.80 23.39
C ALA A 599 4.18 8.99 21.95
N ARG A 600 5.49 9.15 21.78
CA ARG A 600 6.13 9.33 20.47
C ARG A 600 7.49 8.66 20.45
N ALA A 601 7.80 7.96 19.37
CA ALA A 601 9.08 7.30 19.17
C ALA A 601 10.04 8.17 18.35
N PHE A 602 11.31 8.13 18.73
CA PHE A 602 12.40 8.82 18.06
C PHE A 602 13.47 7.80 17.66
N ALA A 603 13.80 7.76 16.37
CA ALA A 603 14.88 6.94 15.84
C ALA A 603 16.18 7.76 15.69
N GLY A 604 17.31 7.07 15.57
CA GLY A 604 18.57 7.70 15.18
C GLY A 604 18.62 8.06 13.68
N GLY A 605 19.69 8.75 13.26
CA GLY A 605 19.91 9.13 11.87
C GLY A 605 19.02 10.29 11.41
N ASN A 606 18.78 10.38 10.10
CA ASN A 606 18.00 11.46 9.47
C ASN A 606 16.51 11.06 9.29
N MET A 607 15.91 10.48 10.33
CA MET A 607 14.49 10.12 10.36
C MET A 607 13.69 11.13 11.19
N LYS A 608 12.46 11.40 10.79
CA LYS A 608 11.51 12.19 11.58
C LYS A 608 10.89 11.30 12.67
N PRO A 609 10.43 11.88 13.79
CA PRO A 609 9.77 11.08 14.84
C PRO A 609 8.44 10.51 14.33
N SER A 610 7.95 9.47 15.02
CA SER A 610 6.66 8.84 14.70
C SER A 610 5.49 9.83 14.80
N ASP A 611 4.31 9.41 14.34
CA ASP A 611 3.06 10.03 14.80
C ASP A 611 2.88 9.87 16.31
N VAL A 612 2.01 10.68 16.91
CA VAL A 612 1.79 10.67 18.35
C VAL A 612 0.72 9.64 18.68
N LEU A 613 1.10 8.58 19.38
CA LEU A 613 0.14 7.69 20.02
C LEU A 613 -0.57 8.47 21.12
N THR A 614 -1.90 8.53 21.11
CA THR A 614 -2.71 9.21 22.12
C THR A 614 -3.78 8.26 22.63
N GLY A 615 -4.06 8.28 23.93
CA GLY A 615 -5.13 7.50 24.53
C GLY A 615 -5.62 8.09 25.83
N THR A 616 -6.95 8.09 26.02
CA THR A 616 -7.59 8.51 27.28
C THR A 616 -8.05 7.29 28.08
N PHE A 617 -7.62 7.20 29.34
CA PHE A 617 -7.99 6.14 30.27
C PHE A 617 -8.95 6.71 31.31
N PHE A 618 -10.22 6.31 31.26
CA PHE A 618 -11.27 6.76 32.18
C PHE A 618 -11.37 5.81 33.38
N ILE A 619 -10.72 6.18 34.48
CA ILE A 619 -10.66 5.34 35.69
C ILE A 619 -11.79 5.71 36.66
N ASN A 620 -12.61 4.73 37.06
CA ASN A 620 -13.69 4.89 38.05
C ASN A 620 -14.68 6.02 37.72
N LYS A 621 -14.94 6.28 36.43
CA LYS A 621 -15.87 7.31 35.98
C LYS A 621 -16.85 6.76 34.96
N PHE A 622 -18.12 6.77 35.35
CA PHE A 622 -19.23 6.25 34.56
C PHE A 622 -20.29 7.34 34.38
N HIS A 623 -20.82 7.43 33.17
CA HIS A 623 -21.83 8.41 32.76
C HIS A 623 -23.07 7.69 32.27
N SER A 624 -24.25 8.30 32.43
CA SER A 624 -25.48 7.81 31.80
C SER A 624 -25.54 8.15 30.30
N LEU A 625 -24.62 9.00 29.85
CA LEU A 625 -24.45 9.42 28.47
C LEU A 625 -23.14 8.85 27.90
N PRO A 626 -23.07 8.70 26.57
CA PRO A 626 -21.84 8.29 25.91
C PRO A 626 -20.75 9.36 26.06
N VAL A 627 -19.49 8.96 25.94
CA VAL A 627 -18.33 9.81 26.24
C VAL A 627 -17.58 10.18 24.96
N VAL A 628 -17.10 11.42 24.88
CA VAL A 628 -16.12 11.83 23.88
C VAL A 628 -14.91 12.46 24.58
N SER A 629 -13.72 12.01 24.24
CA SER A 629 -12.45 12.63 24.62
C SER A 629 -11.92 13.46 23.46
N ILE A 630 -11.47 14.67 23.76
CA ILE A 630 -10.72 15.51 22.83
C ILE A 630 -9.38 15.79 23.50
N VAL A 631 -8.29 15.44 22.83
CA VAL A 631 -6.94 15.72 23.29
C VAL A 631 -6.27 16.62 22.27
N SER A 632 -5.73 17.76 22.70
CA SER A 632 -4.92 18.63 21.87
C SER A 632 -3.67 19.05 22.64
N ASP A 633 -2.68 19.58 21.93
CA ASP A 633 -1.59 20.26 22.61
C ASP A 633 -2.16 21.47 23.39
N PRO A 634 -1.86 21.62 24.70
CA PRO A 634 -2.38 22.71 25.51
C PRO A 634 -2.11 24.10 24.92
N ASP A 635 -1.03 24.29 24.16
CA ASP A 635 -0.75 25.57 23.50
C ASP A 635 -1.80 25.90 22.43
N ASN A 636 -2.36 24.91 21.73
CA ASN A 636 -3.45 25.13 20.77
C ASN A 636 -4.69 25.70 21.44
N LEU A 637 -4.91 25.35 22.72
CA LEU A 637 -6.07 25.76 23.49
C LEU A 637 -5.86 27.07 24.24
N TRP A 638 -4.70 27.22 24.89
CA TRP A 638 -4.50 28.18 25.98
C TRP A 638 -3.36 29.17 25.74
N ASN A 639 -2.64 29.09 24.61
CA ASN A 639 -1.61 30.07 24.31
C ASN A 639 -2.19 31.50 24.41
N GLU A 640 -1.46 32.40 25.07
CA GLU A 640 -1.92 33.76 25.36
C GLU A 640 -2.25 34.59 24.11
N ASN A 641 -1.60 34.28 22.98
CA ASN A 641 -1.70 35.03 21.73
C ASN A 641 -2.47 34.26 20.65
N THR A 642 -2.40 32.93 20.66
CA THR A 642 -2.93 32.08 19.59
C THR A 642 -3.86 30.96 20.06
N GLY A 643 -4.11 30.83 21.37
CA GLY A 643 -4.93 29.77 21.94
C GLY A 643 -6.40 29.92 21.54
N MET A 644 -7.02 28.82 21.13
CA MET A 644 -8.39 28.86 20.61
C MET A 644 -9.44 29.10 21.70
N LEU A 645 -9.14 28.81 22.97
CA LEU A 645 -10.01 29.06 24.12
C LEU A 645 -9.61 30.29 24.92
N THR A 646 -8.46 30.89 24.63
CA THR A 646 -7.93 32.08 25.30
C THR A 646 -8.84 33.29 25.13
N ALA A 647 -9.27 33.89 26.25
CA ALA A 647 -10.04 35.13 26.24
C ALA A 647 -9.16 36.36 25.94
N GLY A 648 -7.97 36.44 26.54
CA GLY A 648 -7.07 37.61 26.50
C GLY A 648 -7.31 38.60 27.64
N ASN A 649 -6.37 39.51 27.87
CA ASN A 649 -6.36 40.39 29.06
C ASN A 649 -7.25 41.65 28.93
N ASN A 650 -7.68 42.01 27.71
CA ASN A 650 -8.32 43.30 27.41
C ASN A 650 -9.77 43.17 26.91
N VAL A 651 -10.48 42.11 27.36
CA VAL A 651 -11.85 41.81 26.91
C VAL A 651 -12.82 42.94 27.31
N ASP A 652 -13.50 43.53 26.31
CA ASP A 652 -14.55 44.52 26.54
C ASP A 652 -15.93 43.86 26.49
N LYS A 653 -16.59 43.86 27.66
CA LYS A 653 -17.93 43.30 27.89
C LYS A 653 -19.02 44.36 28.05
N SER A 654 -18.70 45.66 27.90
CA SER A 654 -19.59 46.78 28.23
C SER A 654 -20.89 46.83 27.41
N LYS A 655 -20.91 46.18 26.24
CA LYS A 655 -22.07 46.11 25.33
C LYS A 655 -22.73 44.73 25.27
N GLY A 656 -22.40 43.85 26.21
CA GLY A 656 -22.80 42.44 26.16
C GLY A 656 -22.13 41.70 25.01
N ILE A 657 -22.74 40.59 24.59
CA ILE A 657 -22.23 39.74 23.51
C ILE A 657 -22.60 40.31 22.12
N PRO A 658 -21.71 40.25 21.11
CA PRO A 658 -20.38 39.65 21.16
C PRO A 658 -19.35 40.50 21.91
N PHE A 659 -18.58 39.88 22.81
CA PHE A 659 -17.46 40.50 23.49
C PHE A 659 -16.40 40.95 22.48
N LYS A 660 -15.73 42.07 22.79
CA LYS A 660 -14.66 42.64 21.96
C LYS A 660 -13.29 42.34 22.54
N ASN A 661 -12.26 42.48 21.69
CA ASN A 661 -10.84 42.31 22.04
C ASN A 661 -10.50 40.91 22.60
N THR A 662 -11.21 39.89 22.15
CA THR A 662 -10.99 38.50 22.59
C THR A 662 -10.07 37.74 21.63
N ILE A 663 -9.15 36.93 22.14
CA ILE A 663 -8.22 36.12 21.33
C ILE A 663 -8.97 35.01 20.57
N TYR A 664 -9.84 34.24 21.22
CA TYR A 664 -10.61 33.16 20.56
C TYR A 664 -11.40 33.62 19.32
N ARG A 665 -11.99 34.83 19.35
CA ARG A 665 -12.67 35.40 18.16
C ARG A 665 -11.68 35.81 17.08
N ALA A 666 -10.54 36.36 17.46
CA ALA A 666 -9.49 36.75 16.52
C ALA A 666 -8.98 35.51 15.76
N MET A 667 -8.65 34.43 16.47
CA MET A 667 -8.20 33.16 15.88
C MET A 667 -9.27 32.55 14.97
N LYS A 668 -10.53 32.51 15.40
CA LYS A 668 -11.63 32.05 14.55
C LYS A 668 -11.77 32.91 13.28
N LYS A 669 -11.65 34.23 13.38
CA LYS A 669 -11.75 35.17 12.25
C LYS A 669 -10.60 35.00 11.26
N GLN A 670 -9.39 34.71 11.76
CA GLN A 670 -8.21 34.37 10.95
C GLN A 670 -8.32 32.99 10.30
N GLY A 671 -9.34 32.20 10.67
CA GLY A 671 -9.54 30.88 10.09
C GLY A 671 -8.68 29.79 10.72
N ALA A 672 -8.15 30.02 11.92
CA ALA A 672 -7.30 29.06 12.63
C ALA A 672 -7.95 27.68 12.75
N ARG A 673 -7.11 26.66 12.56
CA ARG A 673 -7.44 25.23 12.62
C ARG A 673 -6.33 24.56 13.40
N TYR A 674 -6.72 23.70 14.33
CA TYR A 674 -5.80 23.02 15.23
C TYR A 674 -5.96 21.52 15.04
N GLU A 675 -4.95 20.78 15.46
CA GLU A 675 -4.94 19.33 15.49
C GLU A 675 -5.47 18.85 16.85
N CYS A 676 -6.28 17.79 16.84
CA CYS A 676 -6.67 17.07 18.04
C CYS A 676 -6.76 15.56 17.76
N HIS A 677 -6.56 14.76 18.80
CA HIS A 677 -7.03 13.38 18.84
C HIS A 677 -8.47 13.35 19.37
N VAL A 678 -9.36 12.59 18.73
CA VAL A 678 -10.73 12.40 19.21
C VAL A 678 -11.02 10.92 19.42
N GLU A 679 -11.51 10.61 20.62
CA GLU A 679 -12.03 9.29 20.99
C GLU A 679 -13.54 9.40 21.27
N LEU A 680 -14.39 8.68 20.54
CA LEU A 680 -15.83 8.59 20.84
C LEU A 680 -16.16 7.19 21.33
N TYR A 681 -16.88 7.10 22.45
CA TYR A 681 -17.38 5.85 23.02
C TYR A 681 -18.91 5.84 23.00
N ASP A 682 -19.51 4.72 22.63
CA ASP A 682 -20.97 4.56 22.61
C ASP A 682 -21.57 4.34 24.02
N ASP A 683 -22.89 4.14 24.07
CA ASP A 683 -23.63 3.95 25.33
C ASP A 683 -23.23 2.66 26.08
N SER A 684 -22.55 1.72 25.40
CA SER A 684 -22.02 0.48 25.97
C SER A 684 -20.53 0.58 26.31
N GLY A 685 -19.90 1.73 26.06
CA GLY A 685 -18.47 1.95 26.27
C GLY A 685 -17.57 1.46 25.13
N ASN A 686 -18.13 1.06 23.98
CA ASN A 686 -17.33 0.64 22.83
C ASN A 686 -16.73 1.87 22.13
N ASN A 687 -15.45 1.81 21.76
CA ASN A 687 -14.82 2.85 20.96
C ASN A 687 -15.41 2.84 19.52
N LEU A 688 -15.97 3.98 19.10
CA LEU A 688 -16.50 4.23 17.76
C LEU A 688 -15.50 4.94 16.86
N ILE A 689 -14.71 5.86 17.44
CA ILE A 689 -13.68 6.64 16.75
C ILE A 689 -12.49 6.71 17.69
N SER A 690 -11.29 6.53 17.14
CA SER A 690 -10.01 6.88 17.76
C SER A 690 -9.10 7.38 16.64
N GLN A 691 -9.04 8.70 16.45
CA GLN A 691 -8.34 9.28 15.29
C GLN A 691 -7.99 10.74 15.51
N ASP A 692 -6.84 11.16 14.97
CA ASP A 692 -6.52 12.58 14.82
C ASP A 692 -7.39 13.26 13.76
N ALA A 693 -7.66 14.54 13.99
CA ALA A 693 -8.57 15.36 13.21
C ALA A 693 -8.20 16.85 13.28
N GLU A 694 -8.77 17.60 12.34
CA GLU A 694 -8.81 19.06 12.44
C GLU A 694 -9.99 19.48 13.31
N PHE A 695 -9.78 20.40 14.24
CA PHE A 695 -10.87 21.04 14.98
C PHE A 695 -10.71 22.56 15.10
N SER A 696 -11.84 23.24 15.29
CA SER A 696 -11.90 24.69 15.47
C SER A 696 -13.20 25.12 16.15
N LEU A 697 -13.24 26.36 16.64
CA LEU A 697 -14.46 26.91 17.22
C LEU A 697 -15.54 27.22 16.18
N MET A 698 -16.79 27.16 16.62
CA MET A 698 -17.95 27.59 15.84
C MET A 698 -18.94 28.43 16.65
N GLY A 699 -19.94 28.99 15.96
CA GLY A 699 -20.91 29.93 16.53
C GLY A 699 -20.53 31.39 16.32
N GLN A 700 -21.39 32.30 16.74
CA GLN A 700 -21.15 33.75 16.69
C GLN A 700 -21.37 34.37 18.07
N TYR A 701 -22.60 34.34 18.58
CA TYR A 701 -22.93 34.85 19.91
C TYR A 701 -22.53 33.85 21.00
N SER A 702 -22.85 32.57 20.80
CA SER A 702 -22.48 31.46 21.68
C SER A 702 -20.97 31.23 21.88
N LEU A 703 -20.11 31.94 21.14
CA LEU A 703 -18.66 31.90 21.35
C LEU A 703 -18.22 32.55 22.67
N ASP A 704 -19.01 33.46 23.23
CA ASP A 704 -18.68 34.10 24.51
C ASP A 704 -19.11 33.26 25.71
N MET A 705 -19.80 32.15 25.47
CA MET A 705 -20.14 31.20 26.50
C MET A 705 -18.86 30.56 27.05
N PRO A 706 -18.79 30.28 28.36
CA PRO A 706 -17.65 29.60 28.97
C PRO A 706 -17.34 28.27 28.26
N GLN A 707 -18.35 27.42 28.07
CA GLN A 707 -18.25 26.21 27.27
C GLN A 707 -18.48 26.55 25.79
N LYS A 708 -17.45 26.40 24.95
CA LYS A 708 -17.52 26.75 23.52
C LYS A 708 -17.89 25.55 22.65
N SER A 709 -18.65 25.81 21.58
CA SER A 709 -18.94 24.80 20.55
C SER A 709 -17.74 24.57 19.63
N MET A 710 -17.47 23.31 19.29
CA MET A 710 -16.35 22.88 18.46
C MET A 710 -16.85 22.11 17.23
N LYS A 711 -16.19 22.30 16.09
CA LYS A 711 -16.44 21.54 14.87
C LYS A 711 -15.19 20.74 14.49
N PHE A 712 -15.41 19.53 14.03
CA PHE A 712 -14.37 18.57 13.70
C PHE A 712 -14.42 18.25 12.20
N ARG A 713 -13.26 17.90 11.63
CA ARG A 713 -13.12 17.50 10.24
C ARG A 713 -12.05 16.43 10.13
N ALA A 714 -12.43 15.29 9.54
CA ALA A 714 -11.48 14.27 9.14
C ALA A 714 -10.67 14.75 7.92
N LYS A 715 -9.35 14.63 8.03
CA LYS A 715 -8.37 15.10 7.04
C LYS A 715 -7.30 14.04 6.87
N SER A 716 -6.92 13.76 5.62
CA SER A 716 -5.81 12.85 5.31
C SER A 716 -4.47 13.27 5.88
N LYS A 717 -4.35 14.55 6.24
CA LYS A 717 -3.20 15.13 6.93
C LYS A 717 -3.00 14.59 8.34
N TYR A 718 -4.10 14.33 9.06
CA TYR A 718 -4.05 13.87 10.45
C TYR A 718 -4.38 12.37 10.56
N GLY A 719 -5.07 11.79 9.58
CA GLY A 719 -5.39 10.37 9.60
C GLY A 719 -6.25 9.95 8.41
N ASN A 720 -7.38 9.32 8.66
CA ASN A 720 -8.34 8.96 7.62
C ASN A 720 -9.09 10.20 7.09
N LYS A 721 -9.52 10.11 5.82
CA LYS A 721 -10.28 11.20 5.15
C LYS A 721 -11.71 11.34 5.66
N THR A 722 -12.24 10.35 6.35
CA THR A 722 -13.57 10.31 6.98
C THR A 722 -13.45 9.69 8.37
N PHE A 723 -14.43 9.97 9.23
CA PHE A 723 -14.65 9.21 10.46
C PHE A 723 -15.53 8.01 10.13
N ALA A 724 -14.98 6.81 10.13
CA ALA A 724 -15.69 5.57 9.81
C ALA A 724 -16.49 5.05 11.03
N ALA A 725 -17.57 5.75 11.39
CA ALA A 725 -18.42 5.40 12.52
C ALA A 725 -19.90 5.70 12.27
N LYS A 726 -20.78 4.87 12.85
CA LYS A 726 -22.21 5.15 12.94
C LYS A 726 -22.49 6.10 14.11
N LEU A 727 -22.34 7.40 13.88
CA LEU A 727 -22.46 8.44 14.92
C LEU A 727 -23.90 8.64 15.44
N PHE A 728 -24.89 8.44 14.59
CA PHE A 728 -26.30 8.65 14.91
C PHE A 728 -27.09 7.37 14.62
N PRO A 729 -27.72 6.74 15.64
CA PRO A 729 -28.46 5.48 15.47
C PRO A 729 -29.57 5.56 14.41
N ASP A 730 -30.19 6.73 14.30
CA ASP A 730 -31.31 7.09 13.42
C ASP A 730 -30.89 7.54 12.01
N ARG A 731 -29.58 7.56 11.72
CA ARG A 731 -29.07 7.79 10.37
C ARG A 731 -28.54 6.47 9.80
N LYS A 732 -28.61 6.32 8.48
CA LYS A 732 -28.12 5.13 7.77
C LYS A 732 -26.60 5.17 7.54
N PHE A 733 -25.95 6.29 7.82
CA PHE A 733 -24.55 6.53 7.48
C PHE A 733 -23.61 5.83 8.47
N THR A 734 -22.56 5.22 7.93
CA THR A 734 -21.48 4.58 8.69
C THR A 734 -20.17 5.34 8.57
N GLU A 735 -20.18 6.49 7.90
CA GLU A 735 -19.03 7.38 7.81
C GLU A 735 -19.46 8.85 7.76
N TYR A 736 -18.59 9.74 8.23
CA TYR A 736 -18.84 11.18 8.26
C TYR A 736 -17.59 11.97 7.90
N LYS A 737 -17.74 13.04 7.11
CA LYS A 737 -16.62 13.98 6.84
C LYS A 737 -16.28 14.85 8.06
N GLY A 738 -17.24 15.07 8.94
CA GLY A 738 -17.08 15.86 10.16
C GLY A 738 -18.38 15.99 10.94
N PHE A 739 -18.25 16.33 12.22
CA PHE A 739 -19.37 16.52 13.14
C PHE A 739 -19.12 17.77 13.99
N VAL A 740 -20.09 18.09 14.84
CA VAL A 740 -20.04 19.22 15.78
C VAL A 740 -20.35 18.73 17.18
N LEU A 741 -19.56 19.16 18.16
CA LEU A 741 -19.97 19.16 19.56
C LEU A 741 -20.47 20.56 19.91
N ARG A 742 -21.80 20.69 19.98
CA ARG A 742 -22.50 21.97 20.17
C ARG A 742 -22.90 22.10 21.64
N ASN A 743 -22.64 23.25 22.24
CA ASN A 743 -23.14 23.58 23.57
C ASN A 743 -24.64 23.89 23.61
N SER A 744 -25.36 23.73 22.48
CA SER A 744 -26.73 24.21 22.20
C SER A 744 -26.84 25.69 21.85
N GLY A 745 -25.79 26.30 21.32
CA GLY A 745 -25.88 27.66 20.78
C GLY A 745 -26.24 28.69 21.84
N ASN A 746 -27.20 29.56 21.55
CA ASN A 746 -27.75 30.48 22.55
C ASN A 746 -28.63 29.77 23.57
N ASP A 747 -29.25 28.63 23.25
CA ASP A 747 -30.02 27.81 24.19
C ASP A 747 -29.16 27.12 25.27
N CYS A 748 -27.83 27.21 25.16
CA CYS A 748 -26.89 26.66 26.14
C CYS A 748 -27.07 27.22 27.56
N VAL A 749 -27.60 28.44 27.67
CA VAL A 749 -27.90 29.13 28.93
C VAL A 749 -29.32 28.87 29.42
N TRP A 750 -30.17 28.19 28.63
CA TRP A 750 -31.56 27.92 28.99
C TRP A 750 -31.84 26.44 29.14
N THR A 751 -32.21 25.74 28.05
CA THR A 751 -32.68 24.35 28.14
C THR A 751 -31.60 23.35 27.75
N ARG A 752 -30.62 23.78 26.95
CA ARG A 752 -29.59 22.95 26.33
C ARG A 752 -30.13 21.84 25.41
N LEU A 753 -31.42 21.87 25.07
CA LEU A 753 -32.14 20.80 24.36
C LEU A 753 -32.92 21.28 23.14
N LEU A 754 -33.14 22.58 22.97
CA LEU A 754 -34.18 23.09 22.08
C LEU A 754 -33.92 22.73 20.60
N ASP A 755 -32.66 22.86 20.17
CA ASP A 755 -32.19 22.39 18.87
C ASP A 755 -32.38 20.87 18.69
N GLY A 756 -32.15 20.09 19.75
CA GLY A 756 -32.27 18.63 19.74
C GLY A 756 -33.73 18.18 19.63
N LEU A 757 -34.60 18.79 20.45
CA LEU A 757 -36.03 18.54 20.45
C LEU A 757 -36.64 18.77 19.07
N GLN A 758 -36.36 19.92 18.46
CA GLN A 758 -36.95 20.26 17.16
C GLN A 758 -36.49 19.30 16.06
N SER A 759 -35.22 18.90 16.04
CA SER A 759 -34.75 17.88 15.09
C SER A 759 -35.41 16.51 15.32
N ARG A 760 -35.63 16.11 16.58
CA ARG A 760 -36.36 14.87 16.87
C ARG A 760 -37.82 14.92 16.46
N LEU A 761 -38.49 16.06 16.63
CA LEU A 761 -39.85 16.25 16.14
C LEU A 761 -39.90 16.13 14.61
N MET A 762 -38.92 16.69 13.89
CA MET A 762 -38.83 16.57 12.43
C MET A 762 -38.59 15.14 11.96
N ASP A 763 -37.70 14.39 12.63
CA ASP A 763 -37.46 12.98 12.34
C ASP A 763 -38.76 12.16 12.47
N ASP A 764 -39.52 12.41 13.54
CA ASP A 764 -40.73 11.65 13.86
C ASP A 764 -41.92 11.95 12.94
N THR A 765 -41.99 13.16 12.37
CA THR A 765 -43.06 13.57 11.45
C THR A 765 -42.74 13.32 9.98
N GLY A 766 -41.65 12.58 9.70
CA GLY A 766 -41.27 12.19 8.34
C GLY A 766 -40.74 13.33 7.47
N CYS A 767 -40.04 14.30 8.09
CA CYS A 767 -39.55 15.48 7.39
C CYS A 767 -38.63 15.16 6.21
N THR A 768 -38.85 15.79 5.05
CA THR A 768 -37.97 15.65 3.87
C THR A 768 -36.94 16.76 3.72
N VAL A 769 -37.06 17.84 4.52
CA VAL A 769 -36.10 18.94 4.56
C VAL A 769 -34.84 18.48 5.28
N ALA A 770 -33.68 18.69 4.65
CA ALA A 770 -32.40 18.36 5.27
C ALA A 770 -32.23 19.10 6.61
N HIS A 771 -31.86 18.37 7.66
CA HIS A 771 -31.69 18.89 9.01
C HIS A 771 -30.69 18.04 9.82
N GLN A 772 -30.08 18.64 10.83
CA GLN A 772 -29.01 17.99 11.59
C GLN A 772 -29.56 16.94 12.58
N ALA A 773 -28.99 15.73 12.58
CA ALA A 773 -29.19 14.76 13.66
C ALA A 773 -28.65 15.27 15.01
N TRP A 774 -29.04 14.58 16.10
CA TRP A 774 -28.72 14.96 17.48
C TRP A 774 -28.46 13.75 18.38
N LYS A 775 -27.37 13.79 19.16
CA LYS A 775 -27.11 12.85 20.27
C LYS A 775 -26.36 13.58 21.40
N PRO A 776 -26.76 13.48 22.67
CA PRO A 776 -26.06 14.14 23.77
C PRO A 776 -24.86 13.28 24.23
N TYR A 777 -23.76 13.93 24.59
CA TYR A 777 -22.51 13.32 25.05
C TYR A 777 -21.98 14.05 26.29
N VAL A 778 -21.25 13.31 27.11
CA VAL A 778 -20.30 13.90 28.07
C VAL A 778 -18.97 14.11 27.37
N VAL A 779 -18.45 15.33 27.46
CA VAL A 779 -17.18 15.71 26.83
C VAL A 779 -16.07 15.77 27.88
N TYR A 780 -14.91 15.24 27.52
CA TYR A 780 -13.63 15.49 28.18
C TYR A 780 -12.70 16.24 27.23
N LEU A 781 -11.98 17.23 27.74
CA LEU A 781 -10.97 18.00 27.01
C LEU A 781 -9.66 17.92 27.78
N ASP A 782 -8.63 17.34 27.17
CA ASP A 782 -7.32 17.08 27.79
C ASP A 782 -7.45 16.35 29.15
N GLY A 783 -8.32 15.33 29.20
CA GLY A 783 -8.62 14.55 30.42
C GLY A 783 -9.50 15.27 31.44
N MET A 784 -9.83 16.55 31.23
CA MET A 784 -10.69 17.31 32.13
C MET A 784 -12.16 17.18 31.76
N TYR A 785 -13.03 16.95 32.75
CA TYR A 785 -14.47 16.98 32.54
C TYR A 785 -14.91 18.34 31.98
N TRP A 786 -15.48 18.31 30.79
CA TRP A 786 -15.93 19.47 30.02
C TRP A 786 -17.46 19.59 29.97
N GLY A 787 -18.17 18.54 30.39
CA GLY A 787 -19.62 18.54 30.59
C GLY A 787 -20.45 18.16 29.37
N HIS A 788 -21.77 18.19 29.56
CA HIS A 788 -22.74 17.88 28.52
C HIS A 788 -22.59 18.76 27.28
N MET A 789 -22.50 18.14 26.11
CA MET A 789 -22.63 18.78 24.80
C MET A 789 -23.46 17.90 23.85
N ASN A 790 -23.99 18.52 22.81
CA ASN A 790 -24.77 17.85 21.78
C ASN A 790 -23.91 17.55 20.56
N LEU A 791 -23.68 16.26 20.29
CA LEU A 791 -23.18 15.80 18.99
C LEU A 791 -24.24 16.10 17.93
N ARG A 792 -23.84 16.82 16.89
CA ARG A 792 -24.67 17.18 15.73
C ARG A 792 -23.95 16.81 14.44
N GLU A 793 -24.72 16.44 13.42
CA GLU A 793 -24.21 16.47 12.05
C GLU A 793 -23.70 17.88 11.74
N ARG A 794 -22.64 18.02 10.96
CA ARG A 794 -22.19 19.34 10.54
C ARG A 794 -23.05 19.80 9.36
N ALA A 795 -23.89 20.82 9.55
CA ALA A 795 -24.66 21.42 8.47
C ALA A 795 -23.70 22.08 7.45
N ASP A 796 -23.24 21.31 6.48
CA ASP A 796 -22.45 21.74 5.34
C ASP A 796 -22.76 20.83 4.14
N ARG A 797 -22.08 21.09 3.03
CA ARG A 797 -22.28 20.35 1.78
C ARG A 797 -22.11 18.83 1.89
N TYR A 798 -21.33 18.33 2.86
CA TYR A 798 -21.13 16.89 3.04
C TYR A 798 -22.34 16.24 3.69
N MET A 799 -22.93 16.87 4.71
CA MET A 799 -24.19 16.40 5.30
C MET A 799 -25.30 16.38 4.24
N ILE A 800 -25.39 17.45 3.44
CA ILE A 800 -26.40 17.55 2.36
C ILE A 800 -26.22 16.41 1.34
N ALA A 801 -25.00 16.21 0.84
CA ALA A 801 -24.70 15.13 -0.10
C ALA A 801 -25.11 13.76 0.47
N GLN A 802 -24.72 13.45 1.71
CA GLN A 802 -25.07 12.17 2.34
C GLN A 802 -26.57 11.98 2.55
N GLN A 803 -27.28 13.02 3.02
CA GLN A 803 -28.73 12.95 3.22
C GLN A 803 -29.51 12.77 1.92
N ASP A 804 -29.01 13.33 0.81
CA ASP A 804 -29.56 13.12 -0.53
C ASP A 804 -29.05 11.83 -1.21
N GLY A 805 -28.23 11.02 -0.54
CA GLY A 805 -27.73 9.74 -1.05
C GLY A 805 -26.57 9.84 -2.04
N LEU A 806 -25.90 10.99 -2.11
CA LEU A 806 -24.73 11.20 -2.93
C LEU A 806 -23.43 10.79 -2.21
N PRO A 807 -22.43 10.27 -2.94
CA PRO A 807 -21.09 10.05 -2.40
C PRO A 807 -20.45 11.35 -1.86
N LEU A 808 -19.60 11.25 -0.84
CA LEU A 808 -18.95 12.41 -0.21
C LEU A 808 -18.06 13.21 -1.17
N GLU A 809 -17.48 12.55 -2.17
CA GLU A 809 -16.70 13.17 -3.24
C GLU A 809 -17.52 14.09 -4.16
N GLU A 810 -18.83 13.90 -4.25
CA GLU A 810 -19.74 14.75 -5.01
C GLU A 810 -20.21 15.99 -4.24
N ALA A 811 -19.85 16.12 -2.96
CA ALA A 811 -20.29 17.23 -2.11
C ALA A 811 -19.83 18.61 -2.62
N ASP A 812 -18.81 18.67 -3.47
CA ASP A 812 -18.34 19.91 -4.09
C ASP A 812 -19.18 20.33 -5.32
N ASN A 813 -20.10 19.47 -5.79
CA ASN A 813 -20.94 19.67 -6.96
C ASN A 813 -22.26 20.42 -6.65
N MET A 814 -22.20 21.44 -5.78
CA MET A 814 -23.36 22.25 -5.40
C MET A 814 -22.98 23.72 -5.14
N ASP A 815 -24.00 24.58 -5.20
CA ASP A 815 -23.97 25.90 -4.59
C ASP A 815 -24.72 25.83 -3.26
N LEU A 816 -24.12 26.33 -2.17
CA LEU A 816 -24.73 26.39 -0.83
C LEU A 816 -24.71 27.85 -0.36
N LEU A 817 -25.90 28.39 -0.14
CA LEU A 817 -26.11 29.78 0.22
C LEU A 817 -26.70 29.90 1.62
N GLU A 818 -26.49 31.06 2.25
CA GLU A 818 -27.00 31.41 3.58
C GLU A 818 -27.75 32.76 3.56
N ALA A 819 -28.63 32.96 4.54
CA ALA A 819 -29.45 34.15 4.73
C ALA A 819 -30.21 34.54 3.44
N SER A 820 -29.95 35.72 2.88
CA SER A 820 -30.60 36.20 1.64
C SER A 820 -29.77 35.92 0.36
N GLY A 821 -28.97 34.86 0.34
CA GLY A 821 -28.18 34.45 -0.84
C GLY A 821 -26.68 34.75 -0.78
N LYS A 822 -26.12 34.88 0.42
CA LYS A 822 -24.66 34.95 0.59
C LYS A 822 -24.07 33.57 0.31
N ALA A 823 -23.00 33.49 -0.46
CA ALA A 823 -22.35 32.22 -0.73
C ALA A 823 -21.63 31.70 0.52
N ASN A 824 -22.04 30.53 0.99
CA ASN A 824 -21.29 29.74 1.96
C ASN A 824 -20.32 28.81 1.23
N TYR A 825 -20.75 28.26 0.09
CA TYR A 825 -19.95 27.50 -0.86
C TYR A 825 -20.50 27.70 -2.29
N GLY A 826 -19.64 27.64 -3.32
CA GLY A 826 -20.06 27.85 -4.72
C GLY A 826 -20.38 29.31 -5.06
N SER A 827 -21.37 29.52 -5.93
CA SER A 827 -21.73 30.83 -6.49
C SER A 827 -23.17 31.23 -6.17
N ASN A 828 -23.41 32.54 -6.00
CA ASN A 828 -24.77 33.09 -5.83
C ASN A 828 -25.32 33.80 -7.08
N LYS A 829 -24.61 33.73 -8.21
CA LYS A 829 -24.97 34.46 -9.43
C LYS A 829 -26.35 34.07 -9.96
N GLU A 830 -26.60 32.77 -10.09
CA GLU A 830 -27.87 32.25 -10.59
C GLU A 830 -29.03 32.54 -9.64
N PHE A 831 -28.81 32.37 -8.33
CA PHE A 831 -29.82 32.70 -7.32
C PHE A 831 -30.23 34.18 -7.38
N LYS A 832 -29.25 35.10 -7.46
CA LYS A 832 -29.54 36.54 -7.58
C LYS A 832 -30.31 36.88 -8.85
N ALA A 833 -29.97 36.25 -9.97
CA ALA A 833 -30.69 36.42 -11.24
C ALA A 833 -32.14 35.91 -11.13
N MET A 834 -32.34 34.74 -10.52
CA MET A 834 -33.65 34.16 -10.26
C MET A 834 -34.50 35.08 -9.39
N ILE A 835 -33.99 35.52 -8.23
CA ILE A 835 -34.72 36.45 -7.34
C ILE A 835 -35.08 37.75 -8.05
N LYS A 836 -34.17 38.33 -8.85
CA LYS A 836 -34.45 39.53 -9.64
C LYS A 836 -35.60 39.30 -10.63
N LYS A 837 -35.62 38.16 -11.32
CA LYS A 837 -36.69 37.81 -12.28
C LYS A 837 -38.02 37.59 -11.56
N ILE A 838 -38.04 36.86 -10.44
CA ILE A 838 -39.26 36.64 -9.64
C ILE A 838 -39.82 37.96 -9.11
N LYS A 839 -38.98 38.89 -8.65
CA LYS A 839 -39.43 40.23 -8.20
C LYS A 839 -40.07 41.07 -9.30
N ALA A 840 -39.69 40.86 -10.56
CA ALA A 840 -40.23 41.58 -11.71
C ALA A 840 -41.50 40.93 -12.28
N GLY A 841 -41.72 39.64 -12.01
CA GLY A 841 -42.86 38.86 -12.51
C GLY A 841 -44.12 38.95 -11.65
N ASN A 842 -45.20 38.35 -12.14
CA ASN A 842 -46.46 38.19 -11.41
C ASN A 842 -47.09 36.81 -11.67
N PRO A 843 -46.70 35.77 -10.91
CA PRO A 843 -47.14 34.40 -11.17
C PRO A 843 -48.65 34.19 -11.01
N ALA A 844 -49.36 35.07 -10.30
CA ALA A 844 -50.82 35.03 -10.21
C ALA A 844 -51.53 35.47 -11.51
N LYS A 845 -50.83 36.17 -12.40
CA LYS A 845 -51.39 36.69 -13.66
C LYS A 845 -50.71 36.14 -14.91
N ASN A 846 -49.49 35.62 -14.78
CA ASN A 846 -48.68 35.14 -15.89
C ASN A 846 -48.18 33.70 -15.63
N PRO A 847 -48.66 32.70 -16.39
CA PRO A 847 -48.22 31.31 -16.25
C PRO A 847 -46.72 31.11 -16.46
N GLU A 848 -46.06 31.91 -17.31
CA GLU A 848 -44.62 31.77 -17.54
C GLU A 848 -43.79 32.19 -16.31
N ASP A 849 -44.25 33.18 -15.55
CA ASP A 849 -43.59 33.60 -14.31
C ASP A 849 -43.73 32.52 -13.23
N LEU A 850 -44.87 31.86 -13.17
CA LEU A 850 -45.08 30.71 -12.29
C LEU A 850 -44.19 29.54 -12.72
N GLN A 851 -44.22 29.16 -13.99
CA GLN A 851 -43.41 28.06 -14.52
C GLN A 851 -41.92 28.27 -14.24
N TYR A 852 -41.42 29.50 -14.39
CA TYR A 852 -40.03 29.82 -14.06
C TYR A 852 -39.68 29.53 -12.59
N ILE A 853 -40.59 29.79 -11.65
CA ILE A 853 -40.37 29.40 -10.24
C ILE A 853 -40.33 27.88 -10.12
N LEU A 854 -41.28 27.17 -10.74
CA LEU A 854 -41.39 25.70 -10.67
C LEU A 854 -40.19 24.98 -11.27
N ASP A 855 -39.56 25.57 -12.30
CA ASP A 855 -38.37 25.02 -12.94
C ASP A 855 -37.11 25.17 -12.07
N ASN A 856 -37.09 26.16 -11.16
CA ASN A 856 -35.88 26.51 -10.39
C ASN A 856 -35.98 26.23 -8.89
N VAL A 857 -37.18 26.01 -8.35
CA VAL A 857 -37.42 25.86 -6.90
C VAL A 857 -38.15 24.56 -6.62
N ASP A 858 -37.64 23.77 -5.68
CA ASP A 858 -38.38 22.66 -5.11
C ASP A 858 -39.44 23.21 -4.16
N VAL A 859 -40.65 23.39 -4.68
CA VAL A 859 -41.75 24.04 -3.97
C VAL A 859 -42.22 23.22 -2.77
N ASP A 860 -42.23 21.90 -2.89
CA ASP A 860 -42.63 21.01 -1.79
C ASP A 860 -41.65 21.12 -0.62
N ASN A 861 -40.35 21.08 -0.92
CA ASN A 861 -39.31 21.28 0.08
C ASN A 861 -39.36 22.69 0.72
N LEU A 862 -39.55 23.76 -0.07
CA LEU A 862 -39.70 25.11 0.46
C LEU A 862 -40.93 25.24 1.37
N PHE A 863 -42.07 24.68 0.97
CA PHE A 863 -43.30 24.75 1.73
C PHE A 863 -43.21 23.97 3.04
N GLU A 864 -42.59 22.78 3.02
CA GLU A 864 -42.32 22.02 4.23
C GLU A 864 -41.35 22.78 5.16
N TYR A 865 -40.27 23.36 4.63
CA TYR A 865 -39.34 24.20 5.39
C TYR A 865 -40.07 25.34 6.09
N MET A 866 -40.90 26.08 5.36
CA MET A 866 -41.69 27.19 5.90
C MET A 866 -42.72 26.71 6.93
N ALA A 867 -43.28 25.51 6.77
CA ALA A 867 -44.21 24.92 7.73
C ALA A 867 -43.54 24.64 9.08
N TYR A 868 -42.35 24.04 9.10
CA TYR A 868 -41.60 23.80 10.35
C TYR A 868 -41.15 25.10 11.01
N GLU A 869 -40.52 26.01 10.26
CA GLU A 869 -40.10 27.31 10.79
C GLU A 869 -41.29 28.09 11.38
N MET A 870 -42.44 28.10 10.68
CA MET A 870 -43.65 28.75 11.20
C MET A 870 -44.20 28.03 12.41
N PHE A 871 -44.25 26.69 12.42
CA PHE A 871 -44.76 25.95 13.56
C PHE A 871 -43.93 26.21 14.80
N PHE A 872 -42.61 26.00 14.71
CA PHE A 872 -41.68 26.25 15.80
C PHE A 872 -41.66 27.73 16.20
N GLY A 873 -41.96 28.64 15.28
CA GLY A 873 -42.03 30.06 15.61
C GLY A 873 -40.64 30.64 15.86
N ASN A 874 -39.68 30.28 15.03
CA ASN A 874 -38.32 30.75 15.13
C ASN A 874 -38.24 32.26 14.81
N SER A 875 -37.95 33.08 15.82
CA SER A 875 -37.81 34.52 15.62
C SER A 875 -36.51 34.90 14.88
N ASP A 876 -35.54 34.00 14.82
CA ASP A 876 -34.22 34.20 14.21
C ASP A 876 -34.04 33.42 12.90
N ILE A 877 -35.01 33.56 11.98
CA ILE A 877 -34.99 32.91 10.64
C ILE A 877 -33.79 33.33 9.75
N GLY A 878 -32.92 34.24 10.21
CA GLY A 878 -31.67 34.59 9.54
C GLY A 878 -30.72 33.41 9.34
N ASN A 879 -30.83 32.38 10.18
CA ASN A 879 -30.06 31.14 10.05
C ASN A 879 -30.66 30.19 9.00
N THR A 880 -31.00 30.73 7.83
CA THR A 880 -31.48 29.94 6.69
C THR A 880 -30.30 29.49 5.83
N ARG A 881 -30.32 28.23 5.38
CA ARG A 881 -29.45 27.71 4.32
C ARG A 881 -30.27 27.06 3.21
N PHE A 882 -29.73 27.12 2.01
CA PHE A 882 -30.35 26.51 0.85
C PHE A 882 -29.30 26.23 -0.21
N TYR A 883 -29.55 25.20 -1.02
CA TYR A 883 -28.59 24.65 -1.95
C TYR A 883 -29.23 24.26 -3.26
N ARG A 884 -28.37 24.09 -4.27
CA ARG A 884 -28.72 23.51 -5.58
C ARG A 884 -27.50 22.79 -6.14
N TYR A 885 -27.71 21.61 -6.71
CA TYR A 885 -26.66 20.90 -7.45
C TYR A 885 -26.31 21.62 -8.76
N LYS A 886 -25.06 21.46 -9.23
CA LYS A 886 -24.60 22.04 -10.51
C LYS A 886 -24.88 21.13 -11.70
N THR A 887 -25.86 20.25 -11.57
CA THR A 887 -26.41 19.43 -12.66
C THR A 887 -27.59 20.14 -13.28
N GLU A 888 -27.72 20.00 -14.61
CA GLU A 888 -28.84 20.58 -15.36
C GLU A 888 -30.19 20.10 -14.81
N GLY A 889 -31.16 21.02 -14.70
CA GLY A 889 -32.50 20.72 -14.16
C GLY A 889 -32.61 20.71 -12.62
N SER A 890 -31.52 20.89 -11.88
CA SER A 890 -31.54 20.94 -10.42
C SER A 890 -32.25 22.18 -9.87
N LYS A 891 -33.00 21.98 -8.79
CA LYS A 891 -33.80 23.03 -8.12
C LYS A 891 -33.22 23.43 -6.78
N TRP A 892 -33.51 24.66 -6.34
CA TRP A 892 -33.15 25.15 -5.01
C TRP A 892 -33.97 24.44 -3.93
N ARG A 893 -33.28 23.97 -2.89
CA ARG A 893 -33.83 23.29 -1.70
C ARG A 893 -33.28 23.93 -0.43
N TRP A 894 -34.04 23.91 0.65
CA TRP A 894 -33.73 24.52 1.95
C TRP A 894 -33.24 23.49 2.96
N VAL A 895 -32.46 23.99 3.92
CA VAL A 895 -31.88 23.24 5.03
C VAL A 895 -32.26 23.94 6.32
N LEU A 896 -32.80 23.19 7.26
CA LEU A 896 -33.22 23.71 8.55
C LEU A 896 -32.15 23.41 9.61
N TYR A 897 -31.66 24.46 10.27
CA TYR A 897 -30.61 24.39 11.30
C TYR A 897 -30.64 25.62 12.22
N ASP A 898 -29.95 25.53 13.36
CA ASP A 898 -29.77 26.66 14.32
C ASP A 898 -31.11 27.25 14.81
N LEU A 899 -31.85 26.42 15.55
CA LEU A 899 -33.21 26.68 16.02
C LEU A 899 -33.27 27.07 17.51
N ASP A 900 -32.21 27.71 18.03
CA ASP A 900 -32.13 28.15 19.43
C ASP A 900 -33.30 29.06 19.86
N TYR A 901 -33.99 29.69 18.90
CA TYR A 901 -35.16 30.56 19.13
C TYR A 901 -36.48 29.96 18.63
N GLY A 902 -36.47 28.75 18.07
CA GLY A 902 -37.69 28.00 17.78
C GLY A 902 -38.27 27.39 19.06
N LEU A 903 -39.58 27.49 19.26
CA LEU A 903 -40.29 27.12 20.49
C LEU A 903 -39.80 27.88 21.75
N PHE A 904 -39.13 29.02 21.57
CA PHE A 904 -38.72 29.90 22.66
C PHE A 904 -39.90 30.72 23.24
N SER A 905 -40.86 31.08 22.38
CA SER A 905 -42.05 31.84 22.75
C SER A 905 -43.29 31.29 22.04
N SER A 906 -44.32 30.91 22.81
CA SER A 906 -45.60 30.47 22.23
C SER A 906 -46.33 31.59 21.48
N SER A 907 -46.09 32.85 21.85
CA SER A 907 -46.80 34.02 21.34
C SER A 907 -46.18 34.68 20.11
N PHE A 908 -45.02 34.22 19.64
CA PHE A 908 -44.41 34.77 18.43
C PHE A 908 -45.29 34.49 17.21
N ASN A 909 -45.83 35.55 16.60
CA ASN A 909 -46.69 35.44 15.41
C ASN A 909 -45.85 35.22 14.15
N SER A 910 -45.35 33.99 13.99
CA SER A 910 -44.55 33.58 12.85
C SER A 910 -45.27 33.69 11.50
N PRO A 911 -46.58 33.37 11.35
CA PRO A 911 -47.24 33.58 10.06
C PRO A 911 -47.19 35.05 9.63
N LYS A 912 -47.46 36.00 10.54
CA LYS A 912 -47.36 37.44 10.28
C LYS A 912 -45.93 37.85 9.96
N SER A 913 -44.96 37.36 10.73
CA SER A 913 -43.55 37.70 10.55
C SER A 913 -43.04 37.23 9.17
N PHE A 914 -43.35 35.99 8.79
CA PHE A 914 -42.74 35.35 7.63
C PHE A 914 -43.45 35.69 6.31
N THR A 915 -44.68 36.20 6.36
CA THR A 915 -45.40 36.71 5.19
C THR A 915 -45.24 38.22 4.99
N ASN A 916 -44.50 38.89 5.87
CA ASN A 916 -44.32 40.34 5.84
C ASN A 916 -43.69 40.80 4.49
N PRO A 917 -44.29 41.77 3.79
CA PRO A 917 -43.77 42.25 2.51
C PRO A 917 -42.38 42.89 2.58
N LYS A 918 -41.92 43.25 3.78
CA LYS A 918 -40.58 43.83 4.01
C LYS A 918 -39.50 42.79 4.32
N GLY A 919 -39.83 41.49 4.33
CA GLY A 919 -38.95 40.38 4.70
C GLY A 919 -39.30 39.76 6.06
N MET A 920 -38.72 38.59 6.35
CA MET A 920 -39.02 37.75 7.52
C MET A 920 -38.13 38.04 8.72
N GLY A 921 -38.70 37.98 9.92
CA GLY A 921 -37.99 38.20 11.18
C GLY A 921 -37.37 39.60 11.29
N ASP A 922 -36.58 39.81 12.34
CA ASP A 922 -35.95 41.11 12.59
C ASP A 922 -34.86 41.43 11.55
N GLN A 923 -34.25 40.39 10.96
CA GLN A 923 -33.22 40.50 9.94
C GLN A 923 -33.77 40.78 8.52
N LYS A 924 -35.11 40.82 8.35
CA LYS A 924 -35.77 41.05 7.05
C LYS A 924 -35.30 40.10 5.95
N ILE A 925 -35.21 38.80 6.27
CA ILE A 925 -34.80 37.77 5.33
C ILE A 925 -35.75 37.73 4.12
N ASP A 926 -35.17 37.56 2.93
CA ASP A 926 -35.94 37.60 1.68
C ASP A 926 -36.95 36.45 1.62
N ASN A 927 -38.24 36.77 1.45
CA ASN A 927 -39.35 35.82 1.29
C ASN A 927 -40.05 35.94 -0.06
N THR A 928 -39.37 36.49 -1.06
CA THR A 928 -39.96 36.78 -2.36
C THR A 928 -40.55 35.53 -2.99
N ILE A 929 -39.82 34.42 -3.00
CA ILE A 929 -40.25 33.15 -3.61
C ILE A 929 -41.54 32.67 -2.95
N PHE A 930 -41.54 32.59 -1.62
CA PHE A 930 -42.68 32.12 -0.85
C PHE A 930 -43.93 33.01 -1.07
N ARG A 931 -43.78 34.34 -0.99
CA ARG A 931 -44.90 35.27 -1.21
C ARG A 931 -45.41 35.25 -2.65
N ALA A 932 -44.52 35.06 -3.63
CA ALA A 932 -44.90 34.93 -5.03
C ALA A 932 -45.75 33.66 -5.24
N LEU A 933 -45.34 32.53 -4.67
CA LEU A 933 -46.13 31.28 -4.71
C LEU A 933 -47.48 31.42 -3.99
N LEU A 934 -47.53 32.03 -2.81
CA LEU A 934 -48.79 32.26 -2.08
C LEU A 934 -49.77 33.21 -2.79
N SER A 935 -49.31 33.97 -3.80
CA SER A 935 -50.20 34.80 -4.62
C SER A 935 -51.03 33.98 -5.62
N VAL A 936 -50.62 32.73 -5.89
CA VAL A 936 -51.32 31.78 -6.76
C VAL A 936 -52.24 30.90 -5.91
N PRO A 937 -53.58 30.91 -6.12
CA PRO A 937 -54.53 30.19 -5.26
C PRO A 937 -54.22 28.70 -5.06
N GLU A 938 -53.85 27.99 -6.13
CA GLU A 938 -53.48 26.57 -6.09
C GLU A 938 -52.29 26.31 -5.16
N TYR A 939 -51.25 27.14 -5.23
CA TYR A 939 -50.05 27.00 -4.40
C TYR A 939 -50.27 27.49 -2.97
N LYS A 940 -51.20 28.42 -2.75
CA LYS A 940 -51.68 28.76 -1.39
C LYS A 940 -52.41 27.57 -0.75
N ASP A 941 -53.33 26.91 -1.46
CA ASP A 941 -54.00 25.68 -0.99
C ASP A 941 -52.99 24.55 -0.74
N LYS A 942 -52.02 24.36 -1.64
CA LYS A 942 -50.93 23.39 -1.48
C LYS A 942 -50.11 23.65 -0.21
N TYR A 943 -49.68 24.90 0.02
CA TYR A 943 -48.95 25.26 1.24
C TYR A 943 -49.77 25.01 2.51
N LEU A 944 -51.03 25.48 2.54
CA LEU A 944 -51.93 25.29 3.69
C LEU A 944 -52.19 23.82 3.99
N THR A 945 -52.25 22.97 2.96
CA THR A 945 -52.38 21.52 3.11
C THR A 945 -51.14 20.90 3.75
N ILE A 946 -49.93 21.22 3.25
CA ILE A 946 -48.66 20.74 3.83
C ILE A 946 -48.53 21.20 5.29
N TYR A 947 -48.74 22.50 5.52
CA TYR A 947 -48.60 23.10 6.85
C TYR A 947 -49.65 22.59 7.83
N GLY A 948 -50.91 22.44 7.39
CA GLY A 948 -51.99 21.86 8.19
C GLY A 948 -51.74 20.40 8.56
N ASN A 949 -51.20 19.60 7.64
CA ASN A 949 -50.82 18.22 7.91
C ASN A 949 -49.70 18.10 8.95
N LEU A 950 -48.70 18.99 8.92
CA LEU A 950 -47.68 19.06 9.97
C LEU A 950 -48.31 19.49 11.31
N PHE A 951 -49.13 20.54 11.30
CA PHE A 951 -49.78 21.08 12.49
C PHE A 951 -50.61 20.02 13.24
N LYS A 952 -51.34 19.18 12.50
CA LYS A 952 -52.14 18.08 13.08
C LYS A 952 -51.30 16.97 13.73
N GLN A 953 -50.04 16.80 13.32
CA GLN A 953 -49.13 15.81 13.91
C GLN A 953 -48.46 16.34 15.18
N LEU A 954 -48.04 17.62 15.17
CA LEU A 954 -47.36 18.28 16.29
C LEU A 954 -48.35 18.73 17.38
N THR A 955 -49.05 17.76 17.97
CA THR A 955 -49.95 17.98 19.10
C THR A 955 -49.17 18.26 20.39
N THR A 956 -49.82 18.87 21.38
CA THR A 956 -49.23 19.10 22.71
C THR A 956 -48.74 17.79 23.33
N ASP A 957 -49.55 16.73 23.33
CA ASP A 957 -49.20 15.44 23.92
C ASP A 957 -47.98 14.82 23.23
N PHE A 958 -47.93 14.87 21.90
CA PHE A 958 -46.81 14.34 21.13
C PHE A 958 -45.50 15.09 21.43
N MET A 959 -45.53 16.43 21.40
CA MET A 959 -44.35 17.23 21.70
C MET A 959 -43.90 17.09 23.16
N MET A 960 -44.83 17.02 24.10
CA MET A 960 -44.54 16.80 25.52
C MET A 960 -43.91 15.42 25.73
N TYR A 961 -44.47 14.36 25.15
CA TYR A 961 -43.89 13.02 25.21
C TYR A 961 -42.44 13.00 24.75
N ARG A 962 -42.15 13.66 23.61
CA ARG A 962 -40.78 13.75 23.10
C ARG A 962 -39.87 14.57 24.02
N LEU A 963 -40.34 15.71 24.53
CA LEU A 963 -39.57 16.54 25.47
C LEU A 963 -39.18 15.75 26.73
N GLU A 964 -40.13 15.07 27.38
CA GLU A 964 -39.83 14.35 28.63
C GLU A 964 -38.77 13.26 28.42
N LYS A 965 -38.83 12.51 27.30
CA LYS A 965 -37.79 11.53 26.96
C LYS A 965 -36.39 12.15 26.82
N LEU A 966 -36.29 13.35 26.25
CA LEU A 966 -35.01 14.04 26.10
C LEU A 966 -34.52 14.64 27.42
N VAL A 967 -35.43 15.15 28.24
CA VAL A 967 -35.10 15.66 29.59
C VAL A 967 -34.58 14.52 30.47
N ASP A 968 -35.29 13.39 30.51
CA ASP A 968 -34.89 12.21 31.28
C ASP A 968 -33.51 11.69 30.86
N LEU A 969 -33.19 11.78 29.58
CA LEU A 969 -31.90 11.36 29.03
C LEU A 969 -30.73 12.22 29.55
N ILE A 970 -30.88 13.54 29.59
CA ILE A 970 -29.76 14.44 29.96
C ILE A 970 -29.73 14.81 31.44
N LYS A 971 -30.86 14.74 32.14
CA LYS A 971 -31.00 15.20 33.53
C LYS A 971 -29.95 14.61 34.49
N PRO A 972 -29.56 13.32 34.41
CA PRO A 972 -28.55 12.75 35.33
C PRO A 972 -27.18 13.45 35.21
N GLU A 973 -26.82 13.97 34.04
CA GLU A 973 -25.54 14.63 33.80
C GLU A 973 -25.55 16.13 34.09
N MET A 974 -26.73 16.74 34.28
CA MET A 974 -26.85 18.20 34.42
C MET A 974 -26.25 18.72 35.71
N SER A 975 -26.29 17.96 36.82
CA SER A 975 -25.67 18.39 38.07
C SER A 975 -24.18 18.64 37.88
N MET A 976 -23.45 17.64 37.36
CA MET A 976 -22.02 17.76 37.12
C MET A 976 -21.68 18.84 36.08
N HIS A 977 -22.53 19.02 35.07
CA HIS A 977 -22.38 20.11 34.12
C HIS A 977 -22.40 21.48 34.82
N PHE A 978 -23.38 21.72 35.71
CA PHE A 978 -23.49 22.99 36.42
C PHE A 978 -22.48 23.13 37.57
N ASP A 979 -21.97 22.02 38.13
CA ASP A 979 -20.81 22.05 39.04
C ASP A 979 -19.58 22.61 38.33
N LYS A 980 -19.37 22.24 37.06
CA LYS A 980 -18.24 22.74 36.26
C LYS A 980 -18.44 24.18 35.78
N TRP A 981 -19.63 24.51 35.28
CA TRP A 981 -19.85 25.74 34.50
C TRP A 981 -20.65 26.82 35.22
N GLY A 982 -21.43 26.46 36.25
CA GLY A 982 -22.36 27.37 36.91
C GLY A 982 -21.66 28.61 37.50
N GLU A 983 -20.49 28.43 38.11
CA GLU A 983 -19.70 29.54 38.66
C GLU A 983 -19.01 30.40 37.60
N LEU A 984 -18.83 29.87 36.38
CA LEU A 984 -18.25 30.57 35.25
C LEU A 984 -19.29 31.37 34.43
N ASN A 985 -20.57 31.31 34.82
CA ASN A 985 -21.62 32.08 34.17
C ASN A 985 -21.33 33.59 34.25
N ASP A 986 -21.39 34.25 33.10
CA ASP A 986 -21.11 35.68 32.99
C ASP A 986 -22.40 36.49 32.84
N LYS A 987 -22.64 37.42 33.77
CA LYS A 987 -23.82 38.29 33.77
C LYS A 987 -23.87 39.24 32.57
N ALA A 988 -22.75 39.49 31.89
CA ALA A 988 -22.72 40.24 30.63
C ALA A 988 -23.34 39.47 29.45
N ILE A 989 -23.52 38.15 29.60
CA ILE A 989 -24.24 37.31 28.63
C ILE A 989 -25.75 37.43 28.89
N ILE A 990 -26.18 37.06 30.10
CA ILE A 990 -27.57 37.19 30.56
C ILE A 990 -27.56 37.57 32.03
N ALA A 991 -28.21 38.68 32.38
CA ALA A 991 -28.18 39.25 33.74
C ALA A 991 -28.82 38.35 34.81
N GLU A 992 -29.80 37.53 34.43
CA GLU A 992 -30.53 36.60 35.31
C GLU A 992 -29.80 35.27 35.55
N LEU A 993 -28.65 35.02 34.89
CA LEU A 993 -27.91 33.78 35.09
C LEU A 993 -27.36 33.67 36.53
N PRO A 994 -27.68 32.57 37.24
CA PRO A 994 -27.06 32.29 38.53
C PRO A 994 -25.57 31.95 38.39
N VAL A 995 -24.78 32.30 39.39
CA VAL A 995 -23.33 32.05 39.45
C VAL A 995 -22.94 31.02 40.51
N THR A 996 -23.89 30.21 40.94
CA THR A 996 -23.67 29.04 41.82
C THR A 996 -24.17 27.80 41.09
N SER A 997 -23.52 26.64 41.30
CA SER A 997 -23.92 25.37 40.67
C SER A 997 -25.42 25.08 40.90
N ASP A 998 -25.81 25.06 42.17
CA ASP A 998 -27.19 24.88 42.65
C ASP A 998 -28.19 25.84 42.01
N GLY A 999 -27.80 27.12 41.90
CA GLY A 999 -28.63 28.15 41.27
C GLY A 999 -28.82 27.88 39.79
N ALA A 1000 -27.74 27.55 39.08
CA ALA A 1000 -27.75 27.28 37.65
C ALA A 1000 -28.59 26.02 37.32
N TYR A 1001 -28.49 24.97 38.14
CA TYR A 1001 -29.33 23.77 38.00
C TYR A 1001 -30.83 24.09 38.15
N ARG A 1002 -31.22 24.79 39.22
CA ARG A 1002 -32.63 25.20 39.43
C ARG A 1002 -33.12 26.13 38.32
N TYR A 1003 -32.26 27.02 37.81
CA TYR A 1003 -32.59 27.87 36.69
C TYR A 1003 -32.84 27.06 35.42
N TRP A 1004 -31.99 26.07 35.11
CA TRP A 1004 -32.22 25.12 34.01
C TRP A 1004 -33.58 24.40 34.15
N GLU A 1005 -33.90 23.86 35.32
CA GLU A 1005 -35.21 23.21 35.57
C GLU A 1005 -36.39 24.17 35.30
N ASN A 1006 -36.28 25.43 35.75
CA ASN A 1006 -37.28 26.46 35.47
C ASN A 1006 -37.40 26.76 33.97
N ARG A 1007 -36.28 26.74 33.22
CA ARG A 1007 -36.30 26.92 31.76
C ARG A 1007 -36.93 25.73 31.04
N ILE A 1008 -36.75 24.50 31.53
CA ILE A 1008 -37.49 23.33 31.03
C ILE A 1008 -39.00 23.50 31.30
N ASN A 1009 -39.41 23.93 32.50
CA ASN A 1009 -40.83 24.19 32.80
C ASN A 1009 -41.43 25.27 31.90
N ARG A 1010 -40.67 26.32 31.59
CA ARG A 1010 -41.09 27.32 30.60
C ARG A 1010 -41.28 26.71 29.21
N LEU A 1011 -40.38 25.83 28.78
CA LEU A 1011 -40.54 25.12 27.51
C LEU A 1011 -41.80 24.26 27.49
N ARG A 1012 -42.10 23.50 28.57
CA ARG A 1012 -43.36 22.76 28.72
C ARG A 1012 -44.58 23.66 28.50
N ASN A 1013 -44.60 24.84 29.13
CA ASN A 1013 -45.69 25.81 28.94
C ASN A 1013 -45.75 26.35 27.51
N THR A 1014 -44.61 26.56 26.84
CA THR A 1014 -44.60 26.94 25.43
C THR A 1014 -45.25 25.86 24.56
N LEU A 1015 -44.90 24.58 24.75
CA LEU A 1015 -45.46 23.46 23.98
C LEU A 1015 -46.98 23.28 24.19
N LYS A 1016 -47.47 23.56 25.39
CA LYS A 1016 -48.91 23.56 25.70
C LYS A 1016 -49.66 24.70 25.00
N LYS A 1017 -49.09 25.91 25.00
CA LYS A 1017 -49.74 27.10 24.45
C LYS A 1017 -49.65 27.22 22.94
N ARG A 1018 -48.55 26.73 22.35
CA ARG A 1018 -48.20 27.01 20.95
C ARG A 1018 -49.26 26.54 19.95
N PRO A 1019 -49.78 25.28 19.99
CA PRO A 1019 -50.78 24.84 19.01
C PRO A 1019 -52.05 25.70 19.00
N ASN A 1020 -52.60 26.01 20.19
CA ASN A 1020 -53.81 26.83 20.31
C ASN A 1020 -53.61 28.25 19.76
N LEU A 1021 -52.54 28.94 20.17
CA LEU A 1021 -52.27 30.31 19.73
C LEU A 1021 -51.94 30.38 18.23
N LEU A 1022 -51.17 29.42 17.73
CA LEU A 1022 -50.77 29.38 16.33
C LEU A 1022 -51.97 29.13 15.41
N TRP A 1023 -52.97 28.36 15.85
CA TRP A 1023 -54.23 28.17 15.13
C TRP A 1023 -54.91 29.53 14.85
N GLU A 1024 -55.04 30.39 15.88
CA GLU A 1024 -55.61 31.74 15.72
C GLU A 1024 -54.73 32.64 14.84
N MET A 1025 -53.41 32.56 14.98
CA MET A 1025 -52.48 33.33 14.16
C MET A 1025 -52.62 32.98 12.68
N ASN A 1026 -52.72 31.68 12.36
CA ASN A 1026 -52.93 31.21 10.99
C ASN A 1026 -54.26 31.69 10.42
N GLN A 1027 -55.35 31.59 11.20
CA GLN A 1027 -56.67 32.07 10.78
C GLN A 1027 -56.63 33.55 10.38
N ASN A 1028 -56.06 34.39 11.24
CA ASN A 1028 -56.00 35.83 11.05
C ASN A 1028 -55.09 36.23 9.87
N VAL A 1029 -53.92 35.59 9.72
CA VAL A 1029 -52.93 36.00 8.71
C VAL A 1029 -53.31 35.52 7.31
N PHE A 1030 -53.83 34.29 7.18
CA PHE A 1030 -54.23 33.75 5.88
C PHE A 1030 -55.67 34.08 5.48
N ASN A 1031 -56.42 34.76 6.37
CA ASN A 1031 -57.82 35.15 6.24
C ASN A 1031 -58.73 33.95 5.95
N LEU A 1032 -58.64 32.92 6.81
CA LEU A 1032 -59.35 31.66 6.65
C LEU A 1032 -60.68 31.67 7.41
N THR A 1033 -61.73 31.17 6.79
CA THR A 1033 -63.01 30.90 7.47
C THR A 1033 -62.86 29.74 8.48
N ASN A 1034 -63.82 29.61 9.40
CA ASN A 1034 -63.81 28.48 10.35
C ASN A 1034 -63.81 27.12 9.63
N ALA A 1035 -64.55 27.00 8.53
CA ALA A 1035 -64.60 25.77 7.73
C ALA A 1035 -63.25 25.46 7.05
N GLU A 1036 -62.54 26.48 6.54
CA GLU A 1036 -61.20 26.31 5.98
C GLU A 1036 -60.16 25.97 7.05
N MET A 1037 -60.27 26.58 8.24
CA MET A 1037 -59.41 26.22 9.37
C MET A 1037 -59.59 24.76 9.77
N GLU A 1038 -60.83 24.29 9.86
CA GLU A 1038 -61.15 22.89 10.16
C GLU A 1038 -60.66 21.95 9.04
N LYS A 1039 -60.81 22.34 7.77
CA LYS A 1039 -60.28 21.59 6.60
C LYS A 1039 -58.77 21.39 6.69
N TYR A 1040 -57.98 22.46 6.89
CA TYR A 1040 -56.52 22.36 6.82
C TYR A 1040 -55.91 21.92 8.16
N PHE A 1041 -56.27 22.60 9.25
CA PHE A 1041 -55.62 22.50 10.56
C PHE A 1041 -56.40 21.63 11.57
N GLY A 1042 -57.61 21.20 11.23
CA GLY A 1042 -58.48 20.46 12.15
C GLY A 1042 -59.15 21.35 13.20
N PRO A 1043 -59.83 20.74 14.18
CA PRO A 1043 -60.46 21.47 15.27
C PRO A 1043 -59.41 22.26 16.04
N ARG A 1044 -59.81 23.43 16.57
CA ARG A 1044 -58.93 24.26 17.39
C ARG A 1044 -58.42 23.44 18.59
N PRO A 1045 -57.10 23.29 18.77
CA PRO A 1045 -56.56 22.58 19.94
C PRO A 1045 -57.00 23.25 21.24
N GLU A 1046 -57.41 22.48 22.25
CA GLU A 1046 -57.74 23.04 23.57
C GLU A 1046 -56.49 23.60 24.25
N MET A 1047 -56.65 24.66 25.05
CA MET A 1047 -55.60 25.17 25.92
C MET A 1047 -55.63 24.37 27.23
N PRO A 1048 -54.57 23.62 27.59
CA PRO A 1048 -54.56 22.87 28.84
C PRO A 1048 -54.80 23.80 30.05
N PRO A 1049 -55.61 23.41 31.05
CA PRO A 1049 -55.90 24.25 32.22
C PRO A 1049 -54.65 24.65 33.02
N ASP A 1050 -53.59 23.84 32.93
CA ASP A 1050 -52.31 24.05 33.61
C ASP A 1050 -51.26 24.77 32.74
N ALA A 1051 -51.67 25.33 31.59
CA ALA A 1051 -50.82 26.16 30.74
C ALA A 1051 -50.67 27.57 31.34
N ILE A 1052 -49.72 27.73 32.26
CA ILE A 1052 -49.45 28.97 33.03
C ILE A 1052 -48.80 30.04 32.17
#